data_AF-A0A0G0YUF7-F1
#
_entry.id   AF-A0A0G0YUF7-F1
#
_cell.length_a   1.000
_cell.length_b   1.000
_cell.length_c   1.000
_cell.angle_alpha   90.00
_cell.angle_beta   90.00
_cell.angle_gamma   90.00
#
_symmetry.space_group_name_H-M   'P 1'
#
loop_
_entity.id
_entity.type
_entity.pdbx_description
1 polymer ?
#
loop_
_entity_poly.entity_id
_entity_poly.type
_entity_poly.pdbx_seq_one_letter_code
_entity_poly.pdbx_strand_id
1 'polypeptide(L)'
;MPIPAMKIKSPKSWERQSRFSERLIAKRKIEALSGRRSGLASRNSGFFGRRDRGMTVIKKLFRKILKFGIIAAVAVVIFALGALVYYSGRVPTKEEMISASQGSATKIYDRTGEHLLYYFSSDEKRVWVPLDQIPEHVRWAVIATEDDQFYEHHGFDFPALIKAALHEVLGIGPARGGSTITQQLVKNVLLTPEKTYKRKLKELIFSYYLEKRFTKDEILGLYFNVVPYGSTAYGIEAAAGTYFAKKAQALDLAQGAILAAMLQATTYYSPYGSHVDQLMERQHFVLKKMTELGYITAEQEKQAMEEKLEFKPLSQSIVAPHFTLYIKELLAEKYGEAAAEKGGLKIITSLDFEKQEIAEEAIVAGVERNEKKNGAHNASLVSIDAKTGEVLAMVGSRDYFNQEYDGAVNVAMRPRQPGSSFKPIVYAASFLEGFSPETVLFDTVTKYKTETGDDYEPHNYDGTEHGPVSIRQALAGSLNIPAVKTIYTVGIDKVLDLADKMGYTTFGDRSRFGLSLVLGGGEVKLVEHVGAFAIFAQNGVKHDLQYILKVEDKDGKTLEEFKPEENKGEEVLEPQVAKQINSILSDNNARAYIFGEKNYLTLPDRAVAAKTGTTNNFRDGWTIGYTPSIVTGVWVGNNNNTVMKGKADGSIVAAPIWNEYMKKIVAGTLVENFEQPEAKPLPDKPMLNGQAVAETVVKIDKITGRLAADLTPVNLIEERKYRSEPHSILQYVTRGNILGPIPNDPAKDPAYSAFEDGVMRWAEKNNYATKEPLPTEYDNVHTEENKPRIQLSSPADGTVVTNPAISATAEASAKRGIARVEYYFDGELISTQKNYPFDLNDYQLIGIENGEHFLKAVAFDDVENSAEKNVKIYLNLPDEYVNPINWTTPHDGQEFYQEQLPFNLSVRISNDSSFNKVDFYLQKKGEQSTWLGYNEVKGPEANLLLTEAMSGEYNLYVILTGVNGKTVRDKGIWVKVGE
;
A
#
# COMPACT_ATOMS: atom_id res chain seq x y z
N MET A 1 76.91 -9.02 -1.59
CA MET A 1 77.40 -7.75 -1.00
C MET A 1 76.44 -7.38 0.13
N PRO A 2 76.90 -7.07 1.35
CA PRO A 2 76.01 -6.86 2.49
C PRO A 2 75.48 -5.42 2.53
N ILE A 3 74.16 -5.26 2.63
CA ILE A 3 73.46 -3.98 2.80
C ILE A 3 73.33 -3.71 4.32
N PRO A 4 73.54 -2.48 4.82
CA PRO A 4 73.69 -2.22 6.25
C PRO A 4 72.35 -2.15 6.98
N ALA A 5 72.36 -2.63 8.23
CA ALA A 5 71.27 -2.54 9.19
C ALA A 5 70.85 -1.09 9.49
N MET A 6 69.55 -0.78 9.40
CA MET A 6 68.98 0.48 9.86
C MET A 6 68.43 0.38 11.28
N LYS A 7 68.83 1.36 12.11
CA LYS A 7 68.48 1.53 13.52
C LYS A 7 67.05 2.02 13.68
N ILE A 8 66.27 1.29 14.48
CA ILE A 8 65.00 1.74 15.06
C ILE A 8 65.30 2.90 16.02
N LYS A 9 64.60 4.05 15.87
CA LYS A 9 64.61 5.13 16.86
C LYS A 9 63.52 4.88 17.90
N SER A 10 63.91 4.77 19.17
CA SER A 10 63.00 4.72 20.33
C SER A 10 62.38 6.10 20.62
N PRO A 11 61.11 6.20 21.04
CA PRO A 11 60.52 7.46 21.46
C PRO A 11 60.95 7.82 22.89
N LYS A 12 62.04 8.57 23.01
CA LYS A 12 62.40 9.30 24.24
C LYS A 12 63.00 10.66 23.89
N SER A 13 62.11 11.64 23.76
CA SER A 13 62.30 13.01 24.22
C SER A 13 61.07 13.77 23.74
N TRP A 14 60.31 14.36 24.67
CA TRP A 14 59.76 15.72 24.60
C TRP A 14 59.06 15.96 25.94
N GLU A 15 59.83 16.47 26.90
CA GLU A 15 59.30 17.11 28.09
C GLU A 15 59.91 18.52 28.16
N ARG A 16 59.01 19.53 28.29
CA ARG A 16 59.25 20.98 28.55
C ARG A 16 59.66 21.81 27.32
N GLN A 17 59.01 22.91 26.91
CA GLN A 17 58.06 23.89 27.50
C GLN A 17 57.14 24.38 26.35
N SER A 18 55.83 24.60 26.48
CA SER A 18 55.12 25.69 27.19
C SER A 18 53.67 25.22 27.48
N ARG A 19 53.11 25.25 28.71
CA ARG A 19 52.59 26.39 29.48
C ARG A 19 51.87 27.46 28.65
N PHE A 20 50.55 27.33 28.47
CA PHE A 20 49.53 28.16 29.13
C PHE A 20 48.12 27.86 28.59
N SER A 21 47.19 27.61 29.52
CA SER A 21 45.70 27.66 29.42
C SER A 21 44.92 26.38 29.74
N GLU A 22 45.38 25.60 30.72
CA GLU A 22 44.47 24.89 31.63
C GLU A 22 43.93 25.86 32.69
N ARG A 23 42.76 26.42 32.44
CA ARG A 23 41.85 26.95 33.47
C ARG A 23 40.42 26.81 32.95
N LEU A 24 39.86 25.61 33.08
CA LEU A 24 38.45 25.38 33.41
C LEU A 24 38.18 23.87 33.42
N ILE A 25 37.41 23.44 34.42
CA ILE A 25 36.86 22.09 34.63
C ILE A 25 37.71 21.18 35.52
N ALA A 26 37.94 21.65 36.75
CA ALA A 26 38.03 20.82 37.94
C ALA A 26 37.26 21.50 39.08
N LYS A 27 36.01 21.06 39.32
CA LYS A 27 35.31 20.96 40.63
C LYS A 27 33.80 20.83 40.42
N ARG A 28 33.26 19.63 40.66
CA ARG A 28 32.10 19.34 41.55
C ARG A 28 31.46 18.00 41.18
N LYS A 29 31.64 16.99 42.04
CA LYS A 29 30.56 16.15 42.62
C LYS A 29 31.16 15.08 43.53
N ILE A 30 31.50 15.50 44.75
CA ILE A 30 31.34 14.68 45.97
C ILE A 30 30.53 15.57 46.92
N GLU A 31 29.58 14.96 47.63
CA GLU A 31 28.54 15.52 48.51
C GLU A 31 27.15 15.69 47.88
N ALA A 32 26.37 14.60 47.96
CA ALA A 32 24.96 14.66 48.33
C ALA A 32 24.56 13.26 48.84
N LEU A 33 24.61 13.08 50.16
CA LEU A 33 23.68 12.31 50.99
C LEU A 33 24.27 12.17 52.40
N SER A 34 24.41 13.31 53.09
CA SER A 34 24.27 13.31 54.54
C SER A 34 23.29 14.41 54.91
N GLY A 35 22.16 13.99 55.46
CA GLY A 35 21.03 14.83 55.81
C GLY A 35 20.34 14.28 57.04
N ARG A 36 20.83 14.73 58.21
CA ARG A 36 20.10 14.98 59.47
C ARG A 36 19.34 13.83 60.15
N ARG A 37 19.83 13.47 61.36
CA ARG A 37 19.25 13.76 62.71
C ARG A 37 19.94 12.84 63.72
N SER A 38 20.80 13.34 64.61
CA SER A 38 20.49 13.87 65.95
C SER A 38 19.70 12.92 66.84
N GLY A 39 20.30 12.52 67.97
CA GLY A 39 19.55 12.32 69.21
C GLY A 39 19.73 10.98 69.92
N LEU A 40 20.56 11.02 70.96
CA LEU A 40 20.33 10.45 72.29
C LEU A 40 20.33 8.92 72.51
N ALA A 41 21.24 8.56 73.41
CA ALA A 41 21.25 7.40 74.28
C ALA A 41 19.87 6.82 74.65
N SER A 42 19.74 5.49 74.71
CA SER A 42 19.98 4.75 75.95
C SER A 42 19.78 3.23 75.78
N ARG A 43 20.43 2.50 76.68
CA ARG A 43 20.06 1.20 77.25
C ARG A 43 20.21 -0.09 76.43
N ASN A 44 21.28 -0.80 76.80
CA ASN A 44 21.26 -2.18 77.31
C ASN A 44 19.90 -2.89 77.29
N SER A 45 19.83 -4.00 76.56
CA SER A 45 19.67 -5.32 77.19
C SER A 45 20.12 -6.39 76.20
N GLY A 46 21.09 -7.21 76.61
CA GLY A 46 21.51 -8.37 75.84
C GLY A 46 20.66 -9.58 76.17
N PHE A 47 20.58 -10.52 75.22
CA PHE A 47 20.62 -11.95 75.53
C PHE A 47 20.86 -12.78 74.24
N PHE A 48 21.97 -13.53 74.24
CA PHE A 48 22.26 -14.79 73.51
C PHE A 48 22.16 -14.79 71.96
N GLY A 49 23.14 -15.23 71.17
CA GLY A 49 24.42 -15.90 71.43
C GLY A 49 24.73 -16.91 70.30
N ARG A 50 25.88 -16.77 69.62
CA ARG A 50 26.80 -17.85 69.18
C ARG A 50 27.77 -17.41 68.06
N ARG A 51 29.03 -17.23 68.49
CA ARG A 51 30.31 -17.70 67.92
C ARG A 51 30.52 -17.70 66.39
N ASP A 52 31.43 -16.79 66.00
CA ASP A 52 32.52 -16.93 65.01
C ASP A 52 32.79 -18.32 64.42
N ARG A 53 32.37 -18.54 63.17
CA ARG A 53 32.89 -19.57 62.26
C ARG A 53 32.88 -19.18 60.76
N GLY A 54 32.79 -17.90 60.42
CA GLY A 54 32.67 -17.46 59.01
C GLY A 54 34.00 -17.26 58.26
N MET A 55 35.07 -16.83 58.94
CA MET A 55 36.23 -16.24 58.25
C MET A 55 37.32 -17.25 57.83
N THR A 56 37.28 -18.50 58.31
CA THR A 56 38.29 -19.54 57.99
C THR A 56 37.90 -20.41 56.79
N VAL A 57 36.60 -20.50 56.46
CA VAL A 57 36.08 -21.31 55.35
C VAL A 57 36.33 -20.61 54.01
N ILE A 58 36.13 -19.29 53.94
CA ILE A 58 36.34 -18.49 52.72
C ILE A 58 37.83 -18.50 52.31
N LYS A 59 38.77 -18.39 53.26
CA LYS A 59 40.22 -18.48 52.96
C LYS A 59 40.67 -19.89 52.52
N LYS A 60 40.03 -20.96 53.03
CA LYS A 60 40.31 -22.34 52.59
C LYS A 60 39.70 -22.65 51.22
N LEU A 61 38.52 -22.12 50.93
CA LEU A 61 37.86 -22.24 49.63
C LEU A 61 38.64 -21.47 48.56
N PHE A 62 39.10 -20.25 48.85
CA PHE A 62 39.94 -19.45 47.95
C PHE A 62 41.29 -20.13 47.65
N ARG A 63 41.94 -20.74 48.64
CA ARG A 63 43.19 -21.52 48.41
C ARG A 63 42.94 -22.79 47.60
N LYS A 64 41.79 -23.45 47.75
CA LYS A 64 41.41 -24.61 46.92
C LYS A 64 41.13 -24.17 45.49
N ILE A 65 40.39 -23.09 45.28
CA ILE A 65 40.12 -22.51 43.95
C ILE A 65 41.44 -22.07 43.29
N LEU A 66 42.35 -21.43 44.02
CA LEU A 66 43.66 -21.03 43.50
C LEU A 66 44.54 -22.25 43.15
N LYS A 67 44.55 -23.30 43.98
CA LYS A 67 45.25 -24.55 43.66
C LYS A 67 44.66 -25.26 42.44
N PHE A 68 43.34 -25.37 42.34
CA PHE A 68 42.67 -25.94 41.17
C PHE A 68 42.89 -25.08 39.92
N GLY A 69 42.92 -23.75 40.06
CA GLY A 69 43.26 -22.82 38.97
C GLY A 69 44.70 -22.98 38.49
N ILE A 70 45.66 -23.17 39.41
CA ILE A 70 47.06 -23.45 39.05
C ILE A 70 47.19 -24.82 38.38
N ILE A 71 46.53 -25.86 38.90
CA ILE A 71 46.54 -27.20 38.29
C ILE A 71 45.90 -27.17 36.89
N ALA A 72 44.79 -26.46 36.72
CA ALA A 72 44.16 -26.26 35.43
C ALA A 72 45.08 -25.49 34.47
N ALA A 73 45.74 -24.42 34.93
CA ALA A 73 46.69 -23.67 34.13
C ALA A 73 47.89 -24.54 33.69
N VAL A 74 48.44 -25.37 34.59
CA VAL A 74 49.51 -26.31 34.27
C VAL A 74 49.03 -27.38 33.28
N ALA A 75 47.82 -27.91 33.44
CA ALA A 75 47.24 -28.86 32.49
C ALA A 75 47.03 -28.23 31.10
N VAL A 76 46.58 -26.98 31.04
CA VAL A 76 46.46 -26.19 29.80
C VAL A 76 47.83 -25.98 29.15
N VAL A 77 48.87 -25.68 29.93
CA VAL A 77 50.25 -25.52 29.43
C VAL A 77 50.81 -26.84 28.91
N ILE A 78 50.61 -27.96 29.62
CA ILE A 78 51.03 -29.29 29.18
C ILE A 78 50.28 -29.71 27.91
N PHE A 79 48.97 -29.46 27.85
CA PHE A 79 48.16 -29.73 26.67
C PHE A 79 48.60 -28.85 25.48
N ALA A 80 48.86 -27.57 25.71
CA ALA A 80 49.37 -26.66 24.69
C ALA A 80 50.74 -27.11 24.19
N LEU A 81 51.67 -27.51 25.07
CA LEU A 81 52.97 -28.09 24.72
C LEU A 81 52.83 -29.40 23.93
N GLY A 82 51.93 -30.29 24.34
CA GLY A 82 51.64 -31.53 23.63
C GLY A 82 51.07 -31.30 22.23
N ALA A 83 50.15 -30.34 22.09
CA ALA A 83 49.65 -29.90 20.80
C ALA A 83 50.76 -29.25 19.94
N LEU A 84 51.62 -28.44 20.55
CA LEU A 84 52.75 -27.79 19.89
C LEU A 84 53.72 -28.83 19.30
N VAL A 85 54.09 -29.85 20.07
CA VAL A 85 54.92 -30.99 19.61
C VAL A 85 54.20 -31.82 18.55
N TYR A 86 52.90 -32.08 18.69
CA TYR A 86 52.13 -32.86 17.72
C TYR A 86 52.05 -32.17 16.33
N TYR A 87 52.01 -30.84 16.31
CA TYR A 87 51.91 -30.05 15.07
C TYR A 87 53.26 -29.55 14.53
N SER A 88 54.37 -29.71 15.26
CA SER A 88 55.68 -29.15 14.92
C SER A 88 56.28 -29.64 13.61
N GLY A 89 55.88 -30.82 13.13
CA GLY A 89 56.35 -31.43 11.88
C GLY A 89 55.44 -31.22 10.67
N ARG A 90 54.37 -30.42 10.79
CA ARG A 90 53.30 -30.32 9.77
C ARG A 90 53.12 -28.93 9.18
N VAL A 91 54.16 -28.10 9.22
CA VAL A 91 54.14 -26.73 8.69
C VAL A 91 54.50 -26.79 7.19
N PRO A 92 53.61 -26.37 6.29
CA PRO A 92 53.83 -26.51 4.86
C PRO A 92 54.97 -25.64 4.33
N THR A 93 55.53 -26.02 3.20
CA THR A 93 56.51 -25.22 2.44
C THR A 93 55.85 -24.02 1.76
N LYS A 94 56.67 -23.08 1.26
CA LYS A 94 56.18 -21.93 0.49
C LYS A 94 55.37 -22.39 -0.73
N GLU A 95 55.86 -23.42 -1.43
CA GLU A 95 55.24 -24.01 -2.60
C GLU A 95 53.92 -24.72 -2.25
N GLU A 96 53.87 -25.43 -1.12
CA GLU A 96 52.65 -26.06 -0.61
C GLU A 96 51.60 -25.03 -0.20
N MET A 97 52.00 -23.89 0.38
CA MET A 97 51.09 -22.78 0.69
C MET A 97 50.52 -22.13 -0.56
N ILE A 98 51.37 -21.92 -1.58
CA ILE A 98 50.94 -21.39 -2.88
C ILE A 98 49.99 -22.39 -3.56
N SER A 99 50.31 -23.69 -3.57
CA SER A 99 49.45 -24.72 -4.15
C SER A 99 48.12 -24.89 -3.40
N ALA A 100 48.14 -24.96 -2.07
CA ALA A 100 46.93 -25.09 -1.22
C ALA A 100 45.99 -23.88 -1.34
N SER A 101 46.50 -22.74 -1.80
CA SER A 101 45.69 -21.56 -2.05
C SER A 101 44.90 -21.62 -3.36
N GLN A 102 45.23 -22.53 -4.30
CA GLN A 102 44.49 -22.80 -5.54
C GLN A 102 43.26 -23.67 -5.22
N GLY A 103 42.22 -23.08 -4.64
CA GLY A 103 40.99 -23.82 -4.36
C GLY A 103 40.15 -24.08 -5.62
N SER A 104 39.05 -24.80 -5.44
CA SER A 104 38.15 -25.18 -6.53
C SER A 104 37.09 -24.10 -6.77
N ALA A 105 36.66 -23.96 -8.03
CA ALA A 105 35.68 -22.95 -8.39
C ALA A 105 34.32 -23.20 -7.74
N THR A 106 33.78 -22.19 -7.06
CA THR A 106 32.40 -22.21 -6.56
C THR A 106 31.44 -21.91 -7.73
N LYS A 107 30.31 -22.61 -7.81
CA LYS A 107 29.33 -22.47 -8.89
C LYS A 107 27.94 -22.18 -8.30
N ILE A 108 27.28 -21.17 -8.84
CA ILE A 108 25.90 -20.79 -8.48
C ILE A 108 25.00 -21.10 -9.65
N TYR A 109 23.93 -21.85 -9.39
CA TYR A 109 22.90 -22.23 -10.33
C TYR A 109 21.55 -21.61 -9.96
N ASP A 110 20.65 -21.54 -10.93
CA ASP A 110 19.24 -21.27 -10.73
C ASP A 110 18.57 -22.39 -9.90
N ARG A 111 17.26 -22.27 -9.69
CA ARG A 111 16.48 -23.24 -8.90
C ARG A 111 16.38 -24.63 -9.50
N THR A 112 16.49 -24.76 -10.83
CA THR A 112 16.47 -26.06 -11.50
C THR A 112 17.81 -26.79 -11.37
N GLY A 113 18.89 -26.04 -11.15
CA GLY A 113 20.25 -26.56 -11.17
C GLY A 113 20.83 -26.69 -12.58
N GLU A 114 20.10 -26.25 -13.61
CA GLU A 114 20.50 -26.36 -15.03
C GLU A 114 21.21 -25.09 -15.52
N HIS A 115 20.73 -23.91 -15.12
CA HIS A 115 21.29 -22.64 -15.56
C HIS A 115 22.39 -22.18 -14.62
N LEU A 116 23.63 -22.14 -15.13
CA LEU A 116 24.77 -21.57 -14.39
C LEU A 116 24.63 -20.04 -14.36
N LEU A 117 24.36 -19.49 -13.18
CA LEU A 117 24.25 -18.04 -12.99
C LEU A 117 25.64 -17.40 -12.94
N TYR A 118 26.56 -18.06 -12.24
CA TYR A 118 27.93 -17.59 -12.11
C TYR A 118 28.89 -18.69 -11.66
N TYR A 119 30.15 -18.56 -12.05
CA TYR A 119 31.23 -19.42 -11.56
C TYR A 119 32.41 -18.57 -11.08
N PHE A 120 32.89 -18.85 -9.88
CA PHE A 120 34.04 -18.20 -9.28
C PHE A 120 35.29 -19.05 -9.54
N SER A 121 35.92 -18.92 -10.70
CA SER A 121 37.24 -19.53 -10.93
C SER A 121 38.35 -18.49 -10.83
N SER A 122 39.45 -18.83 -10.16
CA SER A 122 40.68 -18.05 -10.23
C SER A 122 41.50 -18.44 -11.46
N ASP A 123 40.91 -18.31 -12.66
CA ASP A 123 41.58 -18.64 -13.93
C ASP A 123 42.70 -17.64 -14.27
N GLU A 124 42.79 -16.52 -13.55
CA GLU A 124 43.97 -15.66 -13.60
C GLU A 124 45.16 -16.38 -12.98
N LYS A 125 46.20 -16.60 -13.80
CA LYS A 125 47.52 -17.04 -13.33
C LYS A 125 47.97 -16.09 -12.24
N ARG A 126 47.99 -16.55 -10.98
CA ARG A 126 48.51 -15.76 -9.85
C ARG A 126 49.93 -15.33 -10.16
N VAL A 127 50.11 -14.04 -10.41
CA VAL A 127 51.41 -13.46 -10.70
C VAL A 127 52.04 -13.12 -9.36
N TRP A 128 53.08 -13.88 -9.00
CA TRP A 128 53.84 -13.60 -7.80
C TRP A 128 54.60 -12.28 -7.94
N VAL A 129 54.39 -11.37 -7.01
CA VAL A 129 55.11 -10.09 -6.93
C VAL A 129 55.99 -10.05 -5.68
N PRO A 130 57.31 -9.87 -5.82
CA PRO A 130 58.23 -9.62 -4.71
C PRO A 130 57.78 -8.45 -3.83
N LEU A 131 58.00 -8.53 -2.51
CA LEU A 131 57.51 -7.51 -1.56
C LEU A 131 58.11 -6.11 -1.81
N ASP A 132 59.35 -6.04 -2.29
CA ASP A 132 60.04 -4.79 -2.65
C ASP A 132 59.46 -4.10 -3.89
N GLN A 133 58.66 -4.83 -4.68
CA GLN A 133 57.89 -4.30 -5.80
C GLN A 133 56.48 -3.82 -5.36
N ILE A 134 56.08 -4.06 -4.11
CA ILE A 134 54.81 -3.54 -3.60
C ILE A 134 55.08 -2.15 -2.99
N PRO A 135 54.37 -1.08 -3.42
CA PRO A 135 54.63 0.27 -2.93
C PRO A 135 54.53 0.38 -1.40
N GLU A 136 55.36 1.23 -0.79
CA GLU A 136 55.44 1.32 0.68
C GLU A 136 54.09 1.68 1.30
N HIS A 137 53.36 2.61 0.69
CA HIS A 137 52.04 3.02 1.17
C HIS A 137 51.01 1.89 1.14
N VAL A 138 51.07 0.97 0.18
CA VAL A 138 50.20 -0.23 0.15
C VAL A 138 50.57 -1.17 1.29
N ARG A 139 51.88 -1.38 1.52
CA ARG A 139 52.39 -2.18 2.64
C ARG A 139 51.93 -1.61 3.98
N TRP A 140 52.07 -0.30 4.16
CA TRP A 140 51.64 0.40 5.36
C TRP A 140 50.13 0.42 5.55
N ALA A 141 49.33 0.52 4.49
CA ALA A 141 47.87 0.48 4.58
C ALA A 141 47.37 -0.84 5.19
N VAL A 142 47.90 -1.97 4.72
CA VAL A 142 47.58 -3.29 5.27
C VAL A 142 48.08 -3.44 6.70
N ILE A 143 49.33 -3.06 6.98
CA ILE A 143 49.89 -3.15 8.35
C ILE A 143 49.07 -2.29 9.31
N ALA A 144 48.77 -1.04 8.96
CA ALA A 144 48.05 -0.11 9.84
C ALA A 144 46.65 -0.58 10.24
N THR A 145 46.03 -1.45 9.44
CA THR A 145 44.63 -1.87 9.61
C THR A 145 44.47 -3.30 10.08
N GLU A 146 45.30 -4.21 9.56
CA GLU A 146 45.25 -5.63 9.92
C GLU A 146 46.12 -5.96 11.13
N ASP A 147 47.26 -5.28 11.31
CA ASP A 147 48.26 -5.63 12.35
C ASP A 147 49.29 -4.51 12.57
N ASP A 148 48.93 -3.46 13.33
CA ASP A 148 49.75 -2.26 13.56
C ASP A 148 51.05 -2.52 14.37
N GLN A 149 51.18 -3.74 14.90
CA GLN A 149 52.34 -4.21 15.66
C GLN A 149 53.01 -5.41 14.98
N PHE A 150 52.75 -5.61 13.67
CA PHE A 150 53.20 -6.79 12.92
C PHE A 150 54.69 -7.08 13.11
N TYR A 151 55.56 -6.08 13.07
CA TYR A 151 57.01 -6.29 13.21
C TYR A 151 57.48 -6.48 14.66
N GLU A 152 56.62 -6.27 15.66
CA GLU A 152 56.97 -6.34 17.08
C GLU A 152 56.67 -7.71 17.72
N HIS A 153 55.60 -8.38 17.29
CA HIS A 153 55.19 -9.67 17.86
C HIS A 153 55.74 -10.88 17.08
N HIS A 154 55.65 -12.10 17.64
CA HIS A 154 56.12 -13.35 17.02
C HIS A 154 54.97 -14.31 16.70
N GLY A 155 54.11 -13.93 15.75
CA GLY A 155 52.98 -14.74 15.25
C GLY A 155 51.60 -14.41 15.81
N PHE A 156 51.48 -14.05 17.09
CA PHE A 156 50.24 -13.60 17.69
C PHE A 156 50.50 -12.48 18.70
N ASP A 157 49.58 -11.52 18.80
CA ASP A 157 49.64 -10.44 19.79
C ASP A 157 48.89 -10.87 21.07
N PHE A 158 49.65 -11.20 22.12
CA PHE A 158 49.12 -11.67 23.39
C PHE A 158 48.33 -10.59 24.16
N PRO A 159 48.84 -9.34 24.31
CA PRO A 159 48.03 -8.21 24.79
C PRO A 159 46.70 -8.01 24.04
N ALA A 160 46.71 -8.04 22.71
CA ALA A 160 45.48 -7.86 21.91
C ALA A 160 44.51 -9.03 22.10
N LEU A 161 45.00 -10.26 22.15
CA LEU A 161 44.18 -11.46 22.34
C LEU A 161 43.51 -11.50 23.72
N ILE A 162 44.21 -11.07 24.77
CA ILE A 162 43.62 -10.91 26.11
C ILE A 162 42.56 -9.81 26.12
N LYS A 163 42.84 -8.66 25.52
CA LYS A 163 41.87 -7.54 25.44
C LYS A 163 40.60 -7.96 24.69
N ALA A 164 40.75 -8.66 23.56
CA ALA A 164 39.63 -9.20 22.80
C ALA A 164 38.81 -10.20 23.62
N ALA A 165 39.46 -11.15 24.31
CA ALA A 165 38.76 -12.12 25.16
C ALA A 165 38.05 -11.47 26.37
N LEU A 166 38.66 -10.46 27.00
CA LEU A 166 38.04 -9.71 28.09
C LEU A 166 36.84 -8.88 27.61
N HIS A 167 36.91 -8.30 26.41
CA HIS A 167 35.77 -7.62 25.79
C HIS A 167 34.63 -8.60 25.52
N GLU A 168 34.93 -9.77 24.94
CA GLU A 168 33.92 -10.77 24.59
C GLU A 168 33.25 -11.42 25.81
N VAL A 169 33.98 -11.59 26.92
CA VAL A 169 33.45 -12.20 28.15
C VAL A 169 32.85 -11.19 29.13
N LEU A 170 33.42 -9.98 29.23
CA LEU A 170 33.08 -9.00 30.27
C LEU A 170 32.52 -7.68 29.71
N GLY A 171 32.49 -7.48 28.40
CA GLY A 171 32.05 -6.23 27.76
C GLY A 171 32.97 -5.03 28.05
N ILE A 172 34.22 -5.26 28.43
CA ILE A 172 35.15 -4.20 28.85
C ILE A 172 36.03 -3.75 27.68
N GLY A 173 35.98 -2.45 27.35
CA GLY A 173 36.83 -1.80 26.36
C GLY A 173 36.21 -1.70 24.96
N PRO A 174 36.91 -1.10 23.97
CA PRO A 174 36.44 -1.09 22.58
C PRO A 174 36.67 -2.45 21.90
N ALA A 175 35.72 -2.88 21.07
CA ALA A 175 35.86 -4.08 20.24
C ALA A 175 37.07 -3.94 19.29
N ARG A 176 38.05 -4.85 19.41
CA ARG A 176 39.20 -4.96 18.48
C ARG A 176 39.30 -6.40 17.97
N GLY A 177 39.59 -6.54 16.67
CA GLY A 177 39.97 -7.83 16.09
C GLY A 177 41.32 -8.26 16.64
N GLY A 178 41.38 -9.42 17.30
CA GLY A 178 42.61 -9.94 17.91
C GLY A 178 43.44 -10.86 17.02
N SER A 179 43.32 -10.78 15.68
CA SER A 179 44.02 -11.68 14.75
C SER A 179 45.11 -10.94 13.95
N THR A 180 46.33 -11.46 13.94
CA THR A 180 47.51 -10.91 13.25
C THR A 180 47.53 -11.28 11.76
N ILE A 181 48.36 -10.61 10.96
CA ILE A 181 48.59 -10.94 9.54
C ILE A 181 48.99 -12.42 9.38
N THR A 182 49.87 -12.92 10.25
CA THR A 182 50.32 -14.32 10.27
C THR A 182 49.17 -15.29 10.57
N GLN A 183 48.28 -14.93 11.49
CA GLN A 183 47.07 -15.71 11.79
C GLN A 183 46.08 -15.75 10.63
N GLN A 184 45.91 -14.63 9.95
CA GLN A 184 45.05 -14.53 8.78
C GLN A 184 45.60 -15.33 7.59
N LEU A 185 46.91 -15.30 7.36
CA LEU A 185 47.55 -16.13 6.34
C LEU A 185 47.32 -17.62 6.61
N VAL A 186 47.53 -18.07 7.85
CA VAL A 186 47.28 -19.47 8.25
C VAL A 186 45.80 -19.83 8.08
N LYS A 187 44.89 -18.96 8.54
CA LYS A 187 43.44 -19.12 8.40
C LYS A 187 43.03 -19.30 6.94
N ASN A 188 43.57 -18.47 6.06
CA ASN A 188 43.18 -18.43 4.65
C ASN A 188 43.83 -19.53 3.81
N VAL A 189 44.96 -20.10 4.23
CA VAL A 189 45.72 -21.06 3.40
C VAL A 189 45.69 -22.48 3.95
N LEU A 190 45.75 -22.66 5.27
CA LEU A 190 46.07 -23.95 5.90
C LEU A 190 44.92 -24.61 6.63
N LEU A 191 43.90 -23.84 6.98
CA LEU A 191 42.82 -24.31 7.83
C LEU A 191 41.54 -24.46 7.04
N THR A 192 40.71 -25.39 7.52
CA THR A 192 39.33 -25.50 7.02
C THR A 192 38.53 -24.25 7.42
N PRO A 193 37.49 -23.90 6.66
CA PRO A 193 36.68 -22.70 6.94
C PRO A 193 35.92 -22.74 8.29
N GLU A 194 35.78 -23.91 8.91
CA GLU A 194 34.97 -24.14 10.11
C GLU A 194 35.34 -23.25 11.32
N LYS A 195 34.41 -22.45 11.85
CA LYS A 195 34.64 -21.59 13.02
C LYS A 195 34.59 -22.37 14.35
N THR A 196 35.64 -23.16 14.67
CA THR A 196 35.73 -23.91 15.94
C THR A 196 36.91 -23.48 16.82
N TYR A 197 36.81 -23.66 18.15
CA TYR A 197 37.94 -23.43 19.07
C TYR A 197 39.14 -24.32 18.75
N LYS A 198 38.90 -25.55 18.27
CA LYS A 198 39.95 -26.45 17.78
C LYS A 198 40.69 -25.85 16.58
N ARG A 199 39.96 -25.25 15.62
CA ARG A 199 40.57 -24.51 14.50
C ARG A 199 41.37 -23.32 15.02
N LYS A 200 40.84 -22.52 15.95
CA LYS A 200 41.55 -21.33 16.46
C LYS A 200 42.83 -21.68 17.21
N LEU A 201 42.87 -22.80 17.94
CA LEU A 201 44.11 -23.31 18.53
C LEU A 201 45.13 -23.73 17.47
N LYS A 202 44.69 -24.43 16.41
CA LYS A 202 45.57 -24.76 15.27
C LYS A 202 46.13 -23.50 14.62
N GLU A 203 45.31 -22.46 14.45
CA GLU A 203 45.72 -21.15 13.91
C GLU A 203 46.87 -20.56 14.71
N LEU A 204 46.73 -20.46 16.05
CA LEU A 204 47.78 -19.95 16.94
C LEU A 204 49.09 -20.75 16.83
N ILE A 205 49.00 -22.09 16.82
CA ILE A 205 50.19 -22.96 16.75
C ILE A 205 50.88 -22.81 15.40
N PHE A 206 50.13 -22.87 14.28
CA PHE A 206 50.70 -22.72 12.95
C PHE A 206 51.29 -21.32 12.73
N SER A 207 50.67 -20.26 13.26
CA SER A 207 51.22 -18.90 13.15
C SER A 207 52.56 -18.77 13.86
N TYR A 208 52.70 -19.34 15.06
CA TYR A 208 53.99 -19.37 15.77
C TYR A 208 55.08 -20.09 14.96
N TYR A 209 54.74 -21.24 14.37
CA TYR A 209 55.69 -21.99 13.56
C TYR A 209 56.03 -21.32 12.23
N LEU A 210 55.06 -20.63 11.62
CA LEU A 210 55.29 -19.86 10.40
C LEU A 210 56.37 -18.79 10.65
N GLU A 211 56.29 -18.08 11.77
CA GLU A 211 57.24 -17.02 12.20
C GLU A 211 58.60 -17.53 12.66
N LYS A 212 58.68 -18.81 13.06
CA LYS A 212 59.96 -19.48 13.30
C LYS A 212 60.69 -19.85 12.00
N ARG A 213 59.94 -20.06 10.92
CA ARG A 213 60.45 -20.58 9.64
C ARG A 213 60.69 -19.49 8.59
N PHE A 214 59.84 -18.46 8.58
CA PHE A 214 59.88 -17.36 7.62
C PHE A 214 60.13 -16.04 8.36
N THR A 215 60.86 -15.14 7.70
CA THR A 215 61.03 -13.76 8.16
C THR A 215 59.73 -12.97 8.03
N LYS A 216 59.60 -11.84 8.75
CA LYS A 216 58.43 -10.96 8.67
C LYS A 216 58.12 -10.50 7.26
N ASP A 217 59.15 -10.15 6.50
CA ASP A 217 58.99 -9.72 5.10
C ASP A 217 58.57 -10.88 4.19
N GLU A 218 59.04 -12.10 4.42
CA GLU A 218 58.57 -13.27 3.69
C GLU A 218 57.10 -13.59 3.99
N ILE A 219 56.68 -13.45 5.26
CA ILE A 219 55.28 -13.64 5.67
C ILE A 219 54.39 -12.57 5.05
N LEU A 220 54.81 -11.31 5.09
CA LEU A 220 54.07 -10.20 4.50
C LEU A 220 53.98 -10.35 2.98
N GLY A 221 55.08 -10.74 2.32
CA GLY A 221 55.09 -11.05 0.89
C GLY A 221 54.17 -12.22 0.55
N LEU A 222 54.15 -13.28 1.35
CA LEU A 222 53.20 -14.39 1.19
C LEU A 222 51.76 -13.92 1.37
N TYR A 223 51.49 -13.11 2.39
CA TYR A 223 50.18 -12.54 2.65
C TYR A 223 49.66 -11.80 1.42
N PHE A 224 50.41 -10.81 0.93
CA PHE A 224 50.03 -10.02 -0.24
C PHE A 224 49.80 -10.83 -1.51
N ASN A 225 50.41 -12.00 -1.67
CA ASN A 225 50.28 -12.81 -2.89
C ASN A 225 49.23 -13.92 -2.79
N VAL A 226 48.71 -14.18 -1.59
CA VAL A 226 47.86 -15.35 -1.33
C VAL A 226 46.48 -15.00 -0.81
N VAL A 227 46.33 -13.89 -0.08
CA VAL A 227 45.01 -13.51 0.44
C VAL A 227 44.04 -13.13 -0.68
N PRO A 228 42.75 -13.47 -0.52
CA PRO A 228 41.72 -12.99 -1.44
C PRO A 228 41.54 -11.48 -1.27
N TYR A 229 41.27 -10.80 -2.38
CA TYR A 229 40.83 -9.42 -2.43
C TYR A 229 39.40 -9.31 -3.01
N GLY A 230 38.63 -10.39 -3.05
CA GLY A 230 37.30 -10.41 -3.67
C GLY A 230 37.35 -10.65 -5.19
N SER A 231 36.18 -10.76 -5.81
CA SER A 231 36.02 -10.84 -7.29
C SER A 231 36.95 -11.82 -8.01
N THR A 232 37.30 -12.94 -7.37
CA THR A 232 38.27 -13.95 -7.85
C THR A 232 39.73 -13.49 -7.91
N ALA A 233 40.04 -12.27 -7.46
CA ALA A 233 41.39 -11.71 -7.40
C ALA A 233 42.15 -12.22 -6.15
N TYR A 234 43.13 -13.10 -6.38
CA TYR A 234 44.00 -13.63 -5.34
C TYR A 234 45.39 -13.01 -5.44
N GLY A 235 45.78 -12.33 -4.37
CA GLY A 235 47.00 -11.56 -4.32
C GLY A 235 46.87 -10.17 -4.94
N ILE A 236 47.75 -9.28 -4.51
CA ILE A 236 47.70 -7.85 -4.77
C ILE A 236 47.88 -7.48 -6.25
N GLU A 237 48.64 -8.28 -7.01
CA GLU A 237 48.83 -8.06 -8.45
C GLU A 237 47.53 -8.33 -9.22
N ALA A 238 46.86 -9.44 -8.91
CA ALA A 238 45.56 -9.76 -9.48
C ALA A 238 44.51 -8.72 -9.06
N ALA A 239 44.53 -8.27 -7.80
CA ALA A 239 43.63 -7.25 -7.31
C ALA A 239 43.82 -5.90 -8.02
N ALA A 240 45.07 -5.45 -8.19
CA ALA A 240 45.39 -4.23 -8.93
C ALA A 240 44.92 -4.30 -10.40
N GLY A 241 45.09 -5.46 -11.04
CA GLY A 241 44.63 -5.70 -12.40
C GLY A 241 43.10 -5.78 -12.52
N THR A 242 42.45 -6.43 -11.55
CA THR A 242 40.99 -6.63 -11.52
C THR A 242 40.26 -5.32 -11.30
N TYR A 243 40.64 -4.56 -10.26
CA TYR A 243 39.88 -3.38 -9.84
C TYR A 243 40.33 -2.10 -10.54
N PHE A 244 41.60 -1.97 -10.90
CA PHE A 244 42.17 -0.72 -11.41
C PHE A 244 42.88 -0.85 -12.77
N ALA A 245 42.94 -2.05 -13.35
CA ALA A 245 43.70 -2.34 -14.57
C ALA A 245 45.18 -1.89 -14.50
N LYS A 246 45.76 -1.94 -13.30
CA LYS A 246 47.15 -1.54 -13.01
C LYS A 246 47.97 -2.74 -12.54
N LYS A 247 49.30 -2.64 -12.59
CA LYS A 247 50.20 -3.52 -11.82
C LYS A 247 50.22 -3.06 -10.37
N ALA A 248 50.49 -3.95 -9.41
CA ALA A 248 50.56 -3.61 -7.99
C ALA A 248 51.58 -2.50 -7.70
N GLN A 249 52.70 -2.48 -8.44
CA GLN A 249 53.73 -1.43 -8.38
C GLN A 249 53.21 -0.02 -8.69
N ALA A 250 52.11 0.09 -9.44
CA ALA A 250 51.56 1.37 -9.92
C ALA A 250 50.35 1.84 -9.11
N LEU A 251 50.01 1.14 -8.02
CA LEU A 251 48.95 1.57 -7.10
C LEU A 251 49.37 2.86 -6.39
N ASP A 252 48.48 3.84 -6.36
CA ASP A 252 48.61 5.05 -5.54
C ASP A 252 48.11 4.82 -4.11
N LEU A 253 48.14 5.87 -3.27
CA LEU A 253 47.76 5.80 -1.86
C LEU A 253 46.26 5.48 -1.69
N ALA A 254 45.39 6.13 -2.45
CA ALA A 254 43.95 5.93 -2.35
C ALA A 254 43.55 4.51 -2.77
N GLN A 255 44.11 4.00 -3.87
CA GLN A 255 43.89 2.63 -4.36
C GLN A 255 44.48 1.59 -3.40
N GLY A 256 45.67 1.83 -2.85
CA GLY A 256 46.27 0.97 -1.83
C GLY A 256 45.41 0.87 -0.57
N ALA A 257 44.84 2.00 -0.12
CA ALA A 257 43.94 2.04 1.03
C ALA A 257 42.62 1.30 0.75
N ILE A 258 42.08 1.35 -0.47
CA ILE A 258 40.92 0.55 -0.87
C ILE A 258 41.24 -0.94 -0.76
N LEU A 259 42.31 -1.42 -1.39
CA LEU A 259 42.63 -2.86 -1.35
C LEU A 259 42.87 -3.34 0.08
N ALA A 260 43.44 -2.50 0.95
CA ALA A 260 43.54 -2.81 2.38
C ALA A 260 42.16 -2.83 3.07
N ALA A 261 41.27 -1.88 2.77
CA ALA A 261 39.91 -1.83 3.31
C ALA A 261 39.11 -3.10 3.03
N MET A 262 39.28 -3.67 1.83
CA MET A 262 38.53 -4.86 1.36
C MET A 262 38.87 -6.14 2.12
N LEU A 263 40.09 -6.27 2.67
CA LEU A 263 40.60 -7.51 3.29
C LEU A 263 39.78 -7.98 4.49
N GLN A 264 39.13 -7.06 5.21
CA GLN A 264 38.32 -7.39 6.37
C GLN A 264 37.12 -8.30 6.01
N ALA A 265 36.47 -8.00 4.89
CA ALA A 265 35.29 -8.71 4.40
C ALA A 265 35.17 -8.50 2.87
N THR A 266 35.84 -9.37 2.11
CA THR A 266 36.06 -9.21 0.66
C THR A 266 34.80 -9.30 -0.19
N THR A 267 33.74 -9.95 0.28
CA THR A 267 32.45 -9.92 -0.41
C THR A 267 31.65 -8.66 -0.10
N TYR A 268 31.69 -8.21 1.16
CA TYR A 268 30.91 -7.07 1.64
C TYR A 268 31.51 -5.74 1.17
N TYR A 269 32.81 -5.52 1.44
CA TYR A 269 33.54 -4.34 1.00
C TYR A 269 34.00 -4.53 -0.46
N SER A 270 33.05 -4.59 -1.38
CA SER A 270 33.32 -4.77 -2.81
C SER A 270 32.86 -3.55 -3.61
N PRO A 271 33.65 -3.06 -4.58
CA PRO A 271 33.23 -1.99 -5.49
C PRO A 271 32.11 -2.43 -6.46
N TYR A 272 31.77 -3.71 -6.46
CA TYR A 272 30.76 -4.33 -7.31
C TYR A 272 29.44 -4.64 -6.57
N GLY A 273 29.38 -4.40 -5.26
CA GLY A 273 28.21 -4.70 -4.44
C GLY A 273 27.39 -3.46 -4.05
N SER A 274 26.44 -3.64 -3.14
CA SER A 274 25.60 -2.56 -2.62
C SER A 274 26.25 -1.69 -1.54
N HIS A 275 27.46 -2.04 -1.10
CA HIS A 275 28.12 -1.45 0.08
C HIS A 275 29.31 -0.55 -0.29
N VAL A 276 29.26 0.10 -1.45
CA VAL A 276 30.32 0.99 -1.94
C VAL A 276 30.54 2.16 -0.97
N ASP A 277 29.47 2.75 -0.44
CA ASP A 277 29.55 3.85 0.53
C ASP A 277 30.35 3.42 1.78
N GLN A 278 30.07 2.21 2.30
CA GLN A 278 30.78 1.64 3.45
C GLN A 278 32.22 1.24 3.13
N LEU A 279 32.51 0.83 1.89
CA LEU A 279 33.88 0.61 1.41
C LEU A 279 34.67 1.93 1.43
N MET A 280 34.08 3.03 0.97
CA MET A 280 34.72 4.35 1.00
C MET A 280 34.92 4.86 2.44
N GLU A 281 33.93 4.68 3.33
CA GLU A 281 34.10 4.96 4.77
C GLU A 281 35.24 4.13 5.39
N ARG A 282 35.36 2.86 4.99
CA ARG A 282 36.43 1.98 5.45
C ARG A 282 37.79 2.42 4.92
N GLN A 283 37.87 2.87 3.67
CA GLN A 283 39.08 3.47 3.10
C GLN A 283 39.50 4.71 3.88
N HIS A 284 38.56 5.61 4.20
CA HIS A 284 38.86 6.79 5.04
C HIS A 284 39.40 6.38 6.41
N PHE A 285 38.84 5.33 7.02
CA PHE A 285 39.36 4.77 8.26
C PHE A 285 40.81 4.26 8.11
N VAL A 286 41.13 3.57 7.00
CA VAL A 286 42.51 3.11 6.70
C VAL A 286 43.47 4.28 6.62
N LEU A 287 43.14 5.31 5.83
CA LEU A 287 43.97 6.50 5.63
C LEU A 287 44.22 7.22 6.96
N LYS A 288 43.18 7.43 7.76
CA LYS A 288 43.30 8.05 9.09
C LYS A 288 44.22 7.24 10.01
N LYS A 289 44.13 5.90 9.98
CA LYS A 289 45.02 5.03 10.75
C LYS A 289 46.48 5.16 10.32
N MET A 290 46.73 5.27 9.02
CA MET A 290 48.08 5.50 8.50
C MET A 290 48.65 6.85 8.97
N THR A 291 47.84 7.90 9.04
CA THR A 291 48.26 9.20 9.60
C THR A 291 48.55 9.12 11.10
N GLU A 292 47.68 8.46 11.88
CA GLU A 292 47.86 8.28 13.33
C GLU A 292 49.17 7.54 13.66
N LEU A 293 49.57 6.58 12.83
CA LEU A 293 50.82 5.82 12.96
C LEU A 293 52.03 6.53 12.33
N GLY A 294 51.82 7.67 11.66
CA GLY A 294 52.88 8.47 11.04
C GLY A 294 53.42 7.93 9.72
N TYR A 295 52.70 7.04 9.05
CA TYR A 295 53.08 6.50 7.73
C TYR A 295 52.80 7.48 6.59
N ILE A 296 51.80 8.35 6.75
CA ILE A 296 51.46 9.44 5.82
C ILE A 296 51.25 10.75 6.59
N THR A 297 51.30 11.85 5.86
CA THR A 297 50.97 13.19 6.40
C THR A 297 49.47 13.46 6.33
N ALA A 298 48.97 14.39 7.16
CA ALA A 298 47.57 14.82 7.12
C ALA A 298 47.14 15.42 5.77
N GLU A 299 48.08 16.00 5.02
CA GLU A 299 47.81 16.51 3.67
C GLU A 299 47.62 15.35 2.67
N GLN A 300 48.45 14.32 2.74
CA GLN A 300 48.30 13.11 1.91
C GLN A 300 47.01 12.35 2.24
N GLU A 301 46.62 12.28 3.51
CA GLU A 301 45.33 11.73 3.94
C GLU A 301 44.17 12.45 3.24
N LYS A 302 44.14 13.79 3.34
CA LYS A 302 43.08 14.58 2.73
C LYS A 302 43.03 14.42 1.22
N GLN A 303 44.18 14.47 0.55
CA GLN A 303 44.26 14.29 -0.90
C GLN A 303 43.76 12.91 -1.34
N ALA A 304 44.10 11.85 -0.61
CA ALA A 304 43.66 10.48 -0.93
C ALA A 304 42.16 10.25 -0.63
N MET A 305 41.57 10.95 0.35
CA MET A 305 40.13 10.91 0.63
C MET A 305 39.30 11.64 -0.44
N GLU A 306 39.86 12.71 -1.02
CA GLU A 306 39.20 13.51 -2.07
C GLU A 306 39.42 12.92 -3.48
N GLU A 307 40.28 11.91 -3.62
CA GLU A 307 40.57 11.28 -4.90
C GLU A 307 39.36 10.50 -5.44
N LYS A 308 38.93 10.85 -6.65
CA LYS A 308 37.86 10.11 -7.33
C LYS A 308 38.42 8.81 -7.90
N LEU A 309 38.06 7.69 -7.28
CA LEU A 309 38.47 6.35 -7.72
C LEU A 309 37.59 5.86 -8.88
N GLU A 310 38.24 5.34 -9.92
CA GLU A 310 37.58 4.67 -11.05
C GLU A 310 37.85 3.17 -10.99
N PHE A 311 36.78 2.39 -10.82
CA PHE A 311 36.85 0.93 -10.80
C PHE A 311 36.57 0.36 -12.19
N LYS A 312 37.33 -0.65 -12.58
CA LYS A 312 37.09 -1.41 -13.81
C LYS A 312 35.78 -2.20 -13.67
N PRO A 313 34.90 -2.20 -14.69
CA PRO A 313 33.72 -3.07 -14.71
C PRO A 313 34.09 -4.54 -14.55
N LEU A 314 33.19 -5.31 -13.92
CA LEU A 314 33.30 -6.76 -13.83
C LEU A 314 33.34 -7.37 -15.26
N SER A 315 34.40 -8.11 -15.60
CA SER A 315 34.62 -8.61 -16.97
C SER A 315 34.10 -10.03 -17.21
N GLN A 316 33.53 -10.70 -16.21
CA GLN A 316 33.01 -12.06 -16.33
C GLN A 316 31.53 -12.06 -16.71
N SER A 317 31.10 -13.06 -17.47
CA SER A 317 29.68 -13.30 -17.75
C SER A 317 29.01 -13.71 -16.44
N ILE A 318 28.12 -12.84 -15.95
CA ILE A 318 27.33 -13.03 -14.74
C ILE A 318 25.86 -12.83 -15.11
N VAL A 319 25.02 -13.79 -14.73
CA VAL A 319 23.57 -13.70 -14.84
C VAL A 319 23.01 -13.22 -13.51
N ALA A 320 21.96 -12.38 -13.58
CA ALA A 320 21.30 -11.80 -12.41
C ALA A 320 22.31 -11.21 -11.39
N PRO A 321 23.17 -10.24 -11.78
CA PRO A 321 24.34 -9.88 -10.99
C PRO A 321 24.02 -9.45 -9.56
N HIS A 322 22.93 -8.69 -9.39
CA HIS A 322 22.43 -8.23 -8.10
C HIS A 322 22.09 -9.38 -7.15
N PHE A 323 21.41 -10.42 -7.65
CA PHE A 323 21.06 -11.59 -6.87
C PHE A 323 22.30 -12.44 -6.59
N THR A 324 23.08 -12.77 -7.63
CA THR A 324 24.25 -13.64 -7.53
C THR A 324 25.32 -13.10 -6.57
N LEU A 325 25.60 -11.80 -6.61
CA LEU A 325 26.55 -11.18 -5.69
C LEU A 325 26.02 -11.15 -4.25
N TYR A 326 24.71 -11.01 -4.08
CA TYR A 326 24.08 -11.14 -2.76
C TYR A 326 24.16 -12.57 -2.21
N ILE A 327 23.96 -13.61 -3.04
CA ILE A 327 24.21 -15.01 -2.64
C ILE A 327 25.65 -15.18 -2.15
N LYS A 328 26.61 -14.55 -2.81
CA LYS A 328 28.01 -14.60 -2.40
C LYS A 328 28.22 -14.01 -1.00
N GLU A 329 27.60 -12.86 -0.70
CA GLU A 329 27.64 -12.24 0.62
C GLU A 329 27.02 -13.17 1.69
N LEU A 330 25.86 -13.77 1.41
CA LEU A 330 25.21 -14.74 2.32
C LEU A 330 26.10 -15.95 2.61
N LEU A 331 26.75 -16.50 1.58
CA LEU A 331 27.69 -17.61 1.73
C LEU A 331 28.91 -17.21 2.57
N ALA A 332 29.43 -15.99 2.37
CA ALA A 332 30.57 -15.49 3.14
C ALA A 332 30.22 -15.23 4.60
N GLU A 333 29.03 -14.71 4.90
CA GLU A 333 28.53 -14.54 6.26
C GLU A 333 28.44 -15.89 6.99
N LYS A 334 27.80 -16.88 6.33
CA LYS A 334 27.51 -18.19 6.90
C LYS A 334 28.74 -19.10 7.00
N TYR A 335 29.48 -19.26 5.91
CA TYR A 335 30.60 -20.22 5.79
C TYR A 335 31.98 -19.56 5.88
N GLY A 336 32.06 -18.23 5.85
CA GLY A 336 33.31 -17.46 5.80
C GLY A 336 33.77 -17.17 4.37
N GLU A 337 34.49 -16.07 4.19
CA GLU A 337 35.05 -15.59 2.91
C GLU A 337 35.76 -16.71 2.12
N ALA A 338 36.65 -17.45 2.79
CA ALA A 338 37.40 -18.53 2.15
C ALA A 338 36.51 -19.69 1.65
N ALA A 339 35.40 -20.01 2.33
CA ALA A 339 34.51 -21.05 1.83
C ALA A 339 33.70 -20.57 0.62
N ALA A 340 33.20 -19.33 0.67
CA ALA A 340 32.42 -18.75 -0.41
C ALA A 340 33.23 -18.67 -1.71
N GLU A 341 34.50 -18.24 -1.63
CA GLU A 341 35.30 -17.99 -2.83
C GLU A 341 36.08 -19.19 -3.36
N LYS A 342 36.48 -20.14 -2.51
CA LYS A 342 37.36 -21.26 -2.92
C LYS A 342 36.95 -22.63 -2.36
N GLY A 343 35.77 -22.73 -1.75
CA GLY A 343 35.27 -23.97 -1.17
C GLY A 343 34.92 -25.03 -2.20
N GLY A 344 34.90 -24.69 -3.50
CA GLY A 344 34.39 -25.58 -4.55
C GLY A 344 32.92 -25.89 -4.37
N LEU A 345 32.15 -24.94 -3.81
CA LEU A 345 30.76 -25.16 -3.48
C LEU A 345 29.91 -25.21 -4.75
N LYS A 346 28.90 -26.07 -4.76
CA LYS A 346 27.81 -26.02 -5.75
C LYS A 346 26.55 -25.52 -5.04
N ILE A 347 26.00 -24.42 -5.53
CA ILE A 347 24.84 -23.75 -4.93
C ILE A 347 23.68 -23.80 -5.90
N ILE A 348 22.53 -24.29 -5.43
CA ILE A 348 21.23 -24.18 -6.11
C ILE A 348 20.47 -23.08 -5.38
N THR A 349 20.00 -22.07 -6.11
CA THR A 349 19.33 -20.89 -5.54
C THR A 349 17.82 -20.94 -5.72
N SER A 350 17.07 -19.99 -5.17
CA SER A 350 15.63 -19.86 -5.42
C SER A 350 15.30 -19.11 -6.71
N LEU A 351 16.30 -18.50 -7.36
CA LEU A 351 16.11 -17.72 -8.57
C LEU A 351 15.58 -18.59 -9.71
N ASP A 352 14.49 -18.13 -10.31
CA ASP A 352 13.84 -18.73 -11.44
C ASP A 352 14.31 -18.00 -12.70
N PHE A 353 15.13 -18.67 -13.52
CA PHE A 353 15.85 -18.03 -14.62
C PHE A 353 14.89 -17.31 -15.60
N GLU A 354 13.80 -17.97 -15.99
CA GLU A 354 12.82 -17.38 -16.91
C GLU A 354 12.12 -16.15 -16.30
N LYS A 355 11.72 -16.22 -15.02
CA LYS A 355 11.12 -15.07 -14.33
C LYS A 355 12.12 -13.92 -14.16
N GLN A 356 13.40 -14.22 -13.96
CA GLN A 356 14.44 -13.20 -13.88
C GLN A 356 14.62 -12.48 -15.23
N GLU A 357 14.69 -13.21 -16.35
CA GLU A 357 14.78 -12.60 -17.68
C GLU A 357 13.57 -11.69 -17.95
N ILE A 358 12.36 -12.16 -17.63
CA ILE A 358 11.14 -11.37 -17.77
C ILE A 358 11.19 -10.10 -16.89
N ALA A 359 11.77 -10.17 -15.70
CA ALA A 359 11.96 -9.01 -14.82
C ALA A 359 12.93 -7.99 -15.41
N GLU A 360 14.08 -8.45 -15.92
CA GLU A 360 15.08 -7.59 -16.56
C GLU A 360 14.52 -6.90 -17.80
N GLU A 361 13.80 -7.63 -18.66
CA GLU A 361 13.10 -7.07 -19.82
C GLU A 361 12.10 -5.97 -19.43
N ALA A 362 11.25 -6.23 -18.42
CA ALA A 362 10.24 -5.29 -17.97
C ALA A 362 10.87 -4.02 -17.38
N ILE A 363 11.97 -4.18 -16.63
CA ILE A 363 12.73 -3.08 -16.06
C ILE A 363 13.38 -2.23 -17.16
N VAL A 364 14.06 -2.83 -18.13
CA VAL A 364 14.70 -2.11 -19.24
C VAL A 364 13.64 -1.30 -20.02
N ALA A 365 12.57 -1.97 -20.46
CA ALA A 365 11.49 -1.31 -21.21
C ALA A 365 10.81 -0.20 -20.40
N GLY A 366 10.61 -0.43 -19.10
CA GLY A 366 10.06 0.54 -18.16
C GLY A 366 10.92 1.79 -18.01
N VAL A 367 12.21 1.59 -17.73
CA VAL A 367 13.18 2.68 -17.54
C VAL A 367 13.35 3.49 -18.82
N GLU A 368 13.42 2.87 -20.00
CA GLU A 368 13.50 3.61 -21.26
C GLU A 368 12.30 4.56 -21.49
N ARG A 369 11.10 4.13 -21.08
CA ARG A 369 9.90 4.98 -21.13
C ARG A 369 9.95 6.10 -20.09
N ASN A 370 10.34 5.77 -18.86
CA ASN A 370 10.34 6.70 -17.73
C ASN A 370 11.49 7.72 -17.80
N GLU A 371 12.63 7.35 -18.37
CA GLU A 371 13.77 8.24 -18.60
C GLU A 371 13.36 9.40 -19.52
N LYS A 372 12.71 9.08 -20.64
CA LYS A 372 12.23 10.07 -21.63
C LYS A 372 11.14 10.99 -21.08
N LYS A 373 10.20 10.45 -20.29
CA LYS A 373 9.00 11.19 -19.83
C LYS A 373 9.19 11.86 -18.47
N ASN A 374 9.92 11.22 -17.59
CA ASN A 374 9.97 11.52 -16.16
C ASN A 374 11.41 11.74 -15.64
N GLY A 375 12.46 11.53 -16.45
CA GLY A 375 13.84 11.65 -15.96
C GLY A 375 14.15 10.65 -14.83
N ALA A 376 13.51 9.48 -14.86
CA ALA A 376 13.83 8.38 -13.97
C ALA A 376 14.82 7.46 -14.68
N HIS A 377 16.02 7.38 -14.16
CA HIS A 377 17.13 6.66 -14.79
C HIS A 377 17.32 5.27 -14.21
N ASN A 378 16.56 4.84 -13.20
CA ASN A 378 16.74 3.53 -12.60
C ASN A 378 15.42 2.92 -12.09
N ALA A 379 15.40 1.59 -11.98
CA ALA A 379 14.28 0.83 -11.41
C ALA A 379 14.79 -0.50 -10.82
N SER A 380 14.02 -1.06 -9.89
CA SER A 380 14.32 -2.33 -9.23
C SER A 380 13.04 -3.15 -9.08
N LEU A 381 13.16 -4.47 -9.15
CA LEU A 381 12.06 -5.43 -9.04
C LEU A 381 12.45 -6.59 -8.13
N VAL A 382 11.56 -6.97 -7.22
CA VAL A 382 11.66 -8.20 -6.44
C VAL A 382 10.37 -8.98 -6.56
N SER A 383 10.47 -10.29 -6.83
CA SER A 383 9.34 -11.21 -6.92
C SER A 383 9.55 -12.40 -5.97
N ILE A 384 8.53 -12.70 -5.17
CA ILE A 384 8.56 -13.71 -4.10
C ILE A 384 7.40 -14.68 -4.27
N ASP A 385 7.68 -15.98 -4.10
CA ASP A 385 6.66 -16.98 -3.83
C ASP A 385 6.18 -16.81 -2.38
N ALA A 386 4.95 -16.34 -2.22
CA ALA A 386 4.38 -16.04 -0.93
C ALA A 386 4.24 -17.28 -0.03
N LYS A 387 4.05 -18.47 -0.62
CA LYS A 387 3.80 -19.72 0.11
C LYS A 387 5.07 -20.31 0.71
N THR A 388 6.22 -20.07 0.08
CA THR A 388 7.49 -20.69 0.51
C THR A 388 8.53 -19.67 0.98
N GLY A 389 8.33 -18.37 0.70
CA GLY A 389 9.29 -17.32 0.95
C GLY A 389 10.43 -17.25 -0.07
N GLU A 390 10.40 -18.09 -1.13
CA GLU A 390 11.43 -18.12 -2.16
C GLU A 390 11.48 -16.82 -2.97
N VAL A 391 12.66 -16.20 -3.08
CA VAL A 391 12.89 -15.03 -3.93
C VAL A 391 13.15 -15.49 -5.37
N LEU A 392 12.11 -15.42 -6.20
CA LEU A 392 12.12 -15.94 -7.57
C LEU A 392 12.86 -15.04 -8.55
N ALA A 393 12.84 -13.72 -8.33
CA ALA A 393 13.57 -12.75 -9.14
C ALA A 393 14.00 -11.54 -8.30
N MET A 394 15.19 -11.01 -8.58
CA MET A 394 15.73 -9.80 -7.98
C MET A 394 16.56 -9.02 -9.00
N VAL A 395 16.04 -7.86 -9.37
CA VAL A 395 16.71 -6.89 -10.24
C VAL A 395 16.95 -5.63 -9.42
N GLY A 396 18.23 -5.28 -9.19
CA GLY A 396 18.60 -4.13 -8.37
C GLY A 396 18.66 -2.80 -9.11
N SER A 397 18.78 -2.82 -10.44
CA SER A 397 18.91 -1.63 -11.29
C SER A 397 18.52 -1.90 -12.75
N ARG A 398 18.45 -0.84 -13.58
CA ARG A 398 18.13 -0.91 -15.02
C ARG A 398 19.04 -1.85 -15.81
N ASP A 399 20.31 -1.83 -15.45
CA ASP A 399 21.43 -2.52 -16.07
C ASP A 399 22.57 -2.43 -15.06
N TYR A 400 23.08 -3.59 -14.65
CA TYR A 400 24.15 -3.68 -13.66
C TYR A 400 25.45 -2.99 -14.12
N PHE A 401 25.75 -3.03 -15.43
CA PHE A 401 27.01 -2.52 -15.97
C PHE A 401 26.95 -1.04 -16.36
N ASN A 402 25.80 -0.39 -16.18
CA ASN A 402 25.65 1.02 -16.49
C ASN A 402 26.38 1.90 -15.46
N GLN A 403 27.55 2.43 -15.82
CA GLN A 403 28.32 3.29 -14.92
C GLN A 403 27.77 4.72 -14.78
N GLU A 404 27.00 5.20 -15.76
CA GLU A 404 26.44 6.56 -15.76
C GLU A 404 25.42 6.77 -14.63
N TYR A 405 24.64 5.72 -14.32
CA TYR A 405 23.53 5.77 -13.35
C TYR A 405 23.72 4.79 -12.18
N ASP A 406 24.97 4.46 -11.85
CA ASP A 406 25.35 3.59 -10.74
C ASP A 406 24.66 2.22 -10.79
N GLY A 407 24.72 1.54 -11.94
CA GLY A 407 24.07 0.26 -12.21
C GLY A 407 24.40 -0.85 -11.22
N ALA A 408 25.60 -0.86 -10.65
CA ALA A 408 26.01 -1.86 -9.65
C ALA A 408 25.28 -1.73 -8.31
N VAL A 409 24.59 -0.61 -8.07
CA VAL A 409 23.79 -0.40 -6.85
C VAL A 409 22.58 -1.33 -6.85
N ASN A 410 22.55 -2.27 -5.92
CA ASN A 410 21.38 -3.12 -5.70
C ASN A 410 20.32 -2.39 -4.88
N VAL A 411 19.39 -1.69 -5.55
CA VAL A 411 18.32 -0.94 -4.87
C VAL A 411 17.36 -1.86 -4.11
N ALA A 412 17.26 -3.14 -4.50
CA ALA A 412 16.42 -4.10 -3.79
C ALA A 412 16.79 -4.24 -2.29
N MET A 413 18.08 -4.02 -1.99
CA MET A 413 18.69 -4.13 -0.66
C MET A 413 18.98 -2.79 0.01
N ARG A 414 18.71 -1.66 -0.65
CA ARG A 414 18.96 -0.32 -0.09
C ARG A 414 17.70 0.28 0.53
N PRO A 415 17.83 0.94 1.70
CA PRO A 415 16.73 1.72 2.25
C PRO A 415 16.29 2.83 1.29
N ARG A 416 15.00 2.86 0.98
CA ARG A 416 14.32 3.89 0.18
C ARG A 416 12.97 4.21 0.80
N GLN A 417 12.49 5.43 0.66
CA GLN A 417 11.20 5.83 1.22
C GLN A 417 10.05 5.16 0.43
N PRO A 418 9.19 4.34 1.05
CA PRO A 418 8.12 3.59 0.37
C PRO A 418 6.93 4.47 -0.04
N GLY A 419 6.85 5.70 0.48
CA GLY A 419 5.68 6.55 0.29
C GLY A 419 4.39 5.89 0.83
N SER A 420 3.28 6.14 0.13
CA SER A 420 1.96 5.59 0.49
C SER A 420 1.82 4.06 0.42
N SER A 421 2.82 3.31 -0.05
CA SER A 421 2.75 1.84 -0.01
C SER A 421 2.91 1.29 1.41
N PHE A 422 3.30 2.12 2.38
CA PHE A 422 3.33 1.75 3.80
C PHE A 422 1.95 1.78 4.49
N LYS A 423 0.95 2.44 3.89
CA LYS A 423 -0.41 2.57 4.46
C LYS A 423 -1.07 1.24 4.85
N PRO A 424 -0.99 0.15 4.07
CA PRO A 424 -1.56 -1.13 4.46
C PRO A 424 -1.06 -1.65 5.81
N ILE A 425 0.20 -1.40 6.18
CA ILE A 425 0.75 -1.79 7.47
C ILE A 425 0.08 -0.99 8.60
N VAL A 426 -0.14 0.30 8.39
CA VAL A 426 -0.84 1.16 9.36
C VAL A 426 -2.31 0.77 9.52
N TYR A 427 -3.01 0.47 8.43
CA TYR A 427 -4.40 0.01 8.51
C TYR A 427 -4.51 -1.41 9.07
N ALA A 428 -3.54 -2.29 8.82
CA ALA A 428 -3.50 -3.59 9.49
C ALA A 428 -3.35 -3.42 11.01
N ALA A 429 -2.47 -2.53 11.45
CA ALA A 429 -2.34 -2.18 12.87
C ALA A 429 -3.63 -1.57 13.44
N SER A 430 -4.38 -0.78 12.67
CA SER A 430 -5.66 -0.23 13.14
C SER A 430 -6.76 -1.28 13.25
N PHE A 431 -6.78 -2.29 12.38
CA PHE A 431 -7.74 -3.39 12.43
C PHE A 431 -7.50 -4.31 13.63
N LEU A 432 -6.24 -4.53 14.03
CA LEU A 432 -5.92 -5.20 15.30
C LEU A 432 -6.46 -4.45 16.53
N GLU A 433 -6.66 -3.14 16.41
CA GLU A 433 -7.16 -2.28 17.49
C GLU A 433 -8.68 -2.07 17.45
N GLY A 434 -9.39 -2.64 16.48
CA GLY A 434 -10.84 -2.60 16.40
C GLY A 434 -11.43 -1.66 15.35
N PHE A 435 -10.60 -1.08 14.47
CA PHE A 435 -11.11 -0.51 13.21
C PHE A 435 -11.51 -1.62 12.24
N SER A 436 -12.30 -1.26 11.23
CA SER A 436 -12.72 -2.16 10.16
C SER A 436 -12.71 -1.44 8.81
N PRO A 437 -12.84 -2.15 7.68
CA PRO A 437 -13.03 -1.53 6.37
C PRO A 437 -14.20 -0.53 6.32
N GLU A 438 -15.22 -0.74 7.15
CA GLU A 438 -16.44 0.07 7.26
C GLU A 438 -16.25 1.31 8.12
N THR A 439 -15.20 1.37 8.95
CA THR A 439 -14.93 2.53 9.80
C THR A 439 -14.83 3.80 8.97
N VAL A 440 -15.57 4.84 9.34
CA VAL A 440 -15.57 6.14 8.67
C VAL A 440 -14.56 7.08 9.31
N LEU A 441 -13.84 7.80 8.46
CA LEU A 441 -12.93 8.87 8.81
C LEU A 441 -13.29 10.10 7.97
N PHE A 442 -13.30 11.27 8.59
CA PHE A 442 -13.42 12.51 7.81
C PHE A 442 -12.08 12.86 7.16
N ASP A 443 -12.06 12.86 5.84
CA ASP A 443 -11.00 13.36 4.97
C ASP A 443 -11.04 14.89 4.92
N THR A 444 -10.59 15.51 6.01
CA THR A 444 -10.58 16.96 6.20
C THR A 444 -9.24 17.42 6.77
N VAL A 445 -8.65 18.46 6.17
CA VAL A 445 -7.32 18.98 6.50
C VAL A 445 -7.24 19.30 7.99
N THR A 446 -6.21 18.75 8.61
CA THR A 446 -5.96 18.78 10.05
C THR A 446 -4.51 19.19 10.29
N LYS A 447 -4.30 20.15 11.19
CA LYS A 447 -2.96 20.59 11.60
C LYS A 447 -2.53 19.85 12.86
N TYR A 448 -1.32 19.30 12.83
CA TYR A 448 -0.72 18.59 13.94
C TYR A 448 0.48 19.39 14.48
N LYS A 449 0.55 19.56 15.80
CA LYS A 449 1.71 20.15 16.44
C LYS A 449 2.87 19.15 16.42
N THR A 450 4.06 19.61 16.07
CA THR A 450 5.29 18.79 16.10
C THR A 450 6.24 19.27 17.21
N GLU A 451 7.17 18.40 17.60
CA GLU A 451 8.20 18.72 18.59
C GLU A 451 9.21 19.76 18.07
N THR A 452 9.35 19.89 16.74
CA THR A 452 10.28 20.83 16.10
C THR A 452 9.73 22.25 15.98
N GLY A 453 8.45 22.47 16.34
CA GLY A 453 7.81 23.79 16.37
C GLY A 453 7.05 24.17 15.10
N ASP A 454 7.26 23.46 13.99
CA ASP A 454 6.50 23.64 12.75
C ASP A 454 5.24 22.79 12.74
N ASP A 455 4.10 23.35 12.32
CA ASP A 455 2.86 22.58 12.21
C ASP A 455 2.95 21.60 11.01
N TYR A 456 2.61 20.33 11.24
CA TYR A 456 2.48 19.34 10.19
C TYR A 456 1.04 19.33 9.66
N GLU A 457 0.87 19.61 8.36
CA GLU A 457 -0.43 19.67 7.69
C GLU A 457 -0.39 18.77 6.44
N PRO A 458 -0.86 17.50 6.52
CA PRO A 458 -0.93 16.63 5.36
C PRO A 458 -2.07 17.05 4.43
N HIS A 459 -1.82 16.92 3.12
CA HIS A 459 -2.81 17.14 2.05
C HIS A 459 -2.94 15.90 1.18
N ASN A 460 -4.12 15.68 0.59
CA ASN A 460 -4.29 14.65 -0.42
C ASN A 460 -3.57 15.03 -1.72
N TYR A 461 -3.17 14.00 -2.48
CA TYR A 461 -2.43 14.19 -3.72
C TYR A 461 -3.24 14.94 -4.79
N ASP A 462 -4.57 14.76 -4.80
CA ASP A 462 -5.50 15.45 -5.69
C ASP A 462 -5.88 16.86 -5.20
N GLY A 463 -5.38 17.28 -4.03
CA GLY A 463 -5.67 18.58 -3.43
C GLY A 463 -7.10 18.75 -2.92
N THR A 464 -7.89 17.68 -2.81
CA THR A 464 -9.32 17.74 -2.45
C THR A 464 -9.60 17.09 -1.09
N GLU A 465 -10.57 17.64 -0.36
CA GLU A 465 -11.15 17.06 0.86
C GLU A 465 -12.45 16.32 0.51
N HIS A 466 -12.48 15.00 0.69
CA HIS A 466 -13.60 14.12 0.30
C HIS A 466 -14.68 13.99 1.39
N GLY A 467 -14.49 14.57 2.58
CA GLY A 467 -15.45 14.47 3.67
C GLY A 467 -15.48 13.08 4.31
N PRO A 468 -16.64 12.53 4.73
CA PRO A 468 -16.69 11.22 5.35
C PRO A 468 -16.38 10.12 4.33
N VAL A 469 -15.30 9.37 4.56
CA VAL A 469 -14.90 8.23 3.75
C VAL A 469 -14.72 6.99 4.62
N SER A 470 -15.11 5.83 4.12
CA SER A 470 -14.77 4.56 4.78
C SER A 470 -13.26 4.28 4.67
N ILE A 471 -12.69 3.49 5.58
CA ILE A 471 -11.30 3.03 5.46
C ILE A 471 -11.10 2.25 4.15
N ARG A 472 -12.11 1.49 3.71
CA ARG A 472 -12.11 0.85 2.38
C ARG A 472 -11.82 1.85 1.27
N GLN A 473 -12.58 2.95 1.20
CA GLN A 473 -12.35 4.00 0.21
C GLN A 473 -11.01 4.71 0.43
N ALA A 474 -10.68 5.08 1.67
CA ALA A 474 -9.47 5.84 1.98
C ALA A 474 -8.18 5.07 1.64
N LEU A 475 -8.10 3.77 1.95
CA LEU A 475 -6.96 2.94 1.61
C LEU A 475 -6.92 2.60 0.12
N ALA A 476 -8.07 2.24 -0.49
CA ALA A 476 -8.15 1.94 -1.92
C ALA A 476 -7.78 3.15 -2.80
N GLY A 477 -8.32 4.33 -2.48
CA GLY A 477 -7.98 5.61 -3.10
C GLY A 477 -6.65 6.20 -2.62
N SER A 478 -5.99 5.58 -1.64
CA SER A 478 -4.71 6.03 -1.09
C SER A 478 -4.71 7.47 -0.56
N LEU A 479 -5.78 7.91 0.10
CA LEU A 479 -5.92 9.25 0.68
C LEU A 479 -4.92 9.45 1.83
N ASN A 480 -4.31 10.63 1.92
CA ASN A 480 -3.26 10.94 2.89
C ASN A 480 -3.84 11.33 4.25
N ILE A 481 -4.83 12.22 4.26
CA ILE A 481 -5.38 12.80 5.49
C ILE A 481 -6.00 11.70 6.39
N PRO A 482 -6.84 10.77 5.90
CA PRO A 482 -7.43 9.74 6.76
C PRO A 482 -6.38 8.76 7.27
N ALA A 483 -5.32 8.51 6.49
CA ALA A 483 -4.22 7.65 6.89
C ALA A 483 -3.41 8.28 8.05
N VAL A 484 -3.18 9.59 8.01
CA VAL A 484 -2.54 10.33 9.12
C VAL A 484 -3.44 10.35 10.36
N LYS A 485 -4.76 10.54 10.20
CA LYS A 485 -5.71 10.41 11.31
C LYS A 485 -5.70 9.00 11.91
N THR A 486 -5.55 7.97 11.09
CA THR A 486 -5.46 6.57 11.53
C THR A 486 -4.23 6.32 12.39
N ILE A 487 -3.01 6.65 11.90
CA ILE A 487 -1.78 6.43 12.68
C ILE A 487 -1.78 7.27 13.97
N TYR A 488 -2.36 8.48 13.95
CA TYR A 488 -2.53 9.29 15.15
C TYR A 488 -3.37 8.55 16.20
N THR A 489 -4.54 8.06 15.79
CA THR A 489 -5.53 7.46 16.69
C THR A 489 -5.05 6.11 17.25
N VAL A 490 -4.36 5.31 16.42
CA VAL A 490 -3.79 4.01 16.82
C VAL A 490 -2.54 4.19 17.69
N GLY A 491 -1.65 5.10 17.32
CA GLY A 491 -0.34 5.29 17.92
C GLY A 491 0.80 4.67 17.08
N ILE A 492 1.93 5.38 17.01
CA ILE A 492 3.08 5.02 16.16
C ILE A 492 3.75 3.73 16.66
N ASP A 493 3.88 3.54 17.97
CA ASP A 493 4.56 2.37 18.54
C ASP A 493 3.93 1.04 18.11
N LYS A 494 2.59 0.97 18.06
CA LYS A 494 1.86 -0.22 17.62
C LYS A 494 2.12 -0.55 16.14
N VAL A 495 2.26 0.48 15.31
CA VAL A 495 2.63 0.33 13.89
C VAL A 495 4.07 -0.18 13.76
N LEU A 496 5.00 0.39 14.54
CA LEU A 496 6.40 -0.03 14.54
C LEU A 496 6.55 -1.46 15.07
N ASP A 497 5.83 -1.84 16.13
CA ASP A 497 5.83 -3.20 16.66
C ASP A 497 5.31 -4.21 15.62
N LEU A 498 4.27 -3.86 14.86
CA LEU A 498 3.80 -4.70 13.76
C LEU A 498 4.84 -4.76 12.63
N ALA A 499 5.45 -3.64 12.26
CA ALA A 499 6.48 -3.61 11.23
C ALA A 499 7.70 -4.48 11.61
N ASP A 500 8.17 -4.42 12.86
CA ASP A 500 9.26 -5.27 13.34
C ASP A 500 8.90 -6.77 13.20
N LYS A 501 7.68 -7.17 13.57
CA LYS A 501 7.17 -8.55 13.39
C LYS A 501 7.05 -8.95 11.92
N MET A 502 6.71 -8.01 11.04
CA MET A 502 6.63 -8.23 9.60
C MET A 502 8.00 -8.29 8.91
N GLY A 503 9.10 -8.02 9.63
CA GLY A 503 10.47 -8.21 9.15
C GLY A 503 11.18 -6.95 8.65
N TYR A 504 10.69 -5.75 8.95
CA TYR A 504 11.41 -4.52 8.64
C TYR A 504 12.63 -4.35 9.55
N THR A 505 13.82 -4.13 8.97
CA THR A 505 15.06 -4.01 9.76
C THR A 505 15.53 -2.55 9.93
N THR A 506 14.90 -1.61 9.24
CA THR A 506 15.34 -0.22 9.14
C THR A 506 14.74 0.71 10.19
N PHE A 507 13.88 0.19 11.08
CA PHE A 507 13.14 0.99 12.07
C PHE A 507 13.69 0.91 13.51
N GLY A 508 14.92 0.41 13.69
CA GLY A 508 15.52 0.24 15.02
C GLY A 508 15.65 1.52 15.85
N ASP A 509 15.90 2.67 15.22
CA ASP A 509 15.87 3.97 15.90
C ASP A 509 14.47 4.60 15.83
N ARG A 510 13.62 4.19 16.78
CA ARG A 510 12.21 4.61 16.85
C ARG A 510 12.02 6.13 17.05
N SER A 511 13.03 6.82 17.60
CA SER A 511 12.95 8.25 17.92
C SER A 511 12.81 9.15 16.68
N ARG A 512 13.13 8.61 15.50
CA ARG A 512 13.08 9.33 14.22
C ARG A 512 11.71 9.32 13.56
N PHE A 513 10.74 8.56 14.08
CA PHE A 513 9.44 8.38 13.41
C PHE A 513 8.33 9.21 14.05
N GLY A 514 7.60 9.93 13.18
CA GLY A 514 6.40 10.70 13.52
C GLY A 514 5.20 10.26 12.68
N LEU A 515 4.15 11.10 12.67
CA LEU A 515 2.94 10.85 11.90
C LEU A 515 3.18 10.71 10.39
N SER A 516 4.27 11.27 9.86
CA SER A 516 4.66 11.13 8.46
C SER A 516 5.04 9.69 8.06
N LEU A 517 5.25 8.79 9.03
CA LEU A 517 5.58 7.38 8.77
C LEU A 517 4.52 6.70 7.88
N VAL A 518 3.23 6.97 8.10
CA VAL A 518 2.15 6.39 7.27
C VAL A 518 2.21 6.82 5.80
N LEU A 519 2.89 7.94 5.51
CA LEU A 519 3.13 8.44 4.16
C LEU A 519 4.54 8.11 3.66
N GLY A 520 5.24 7.18 4.32
CA GLY A 520 6.58 6.72 3.93
C GLY A 520 7.72 7.59 4.46
N GLY A 521 7.52 8.29 5.58
CA GLY A 521 8.57 9.07 6.26
C GLY A 521 9.71 8.24 6.88
N GLY A 522 9.73 6.92 6.68
CA GLY A 522 10.82 6.02 7.05
C GLY A 522 11.26 5.18 5.84
N GLU A 523 12.56 4.94 5.71
CA GLU A 523 13.12 4.17 4.59
C GLU A 523 13.03 2.67 4.87
N VAL A 524 12.76 1.87 3.83
CA VAL A 524 12.67 0.40 3.88
C VAL A 524 13.42 -0.22 2.71
N LYS A 525 13.85 -1.48 2.82
CA LYS A 525 14.38 -2.22 1.67
C LYS A 525 13.21 -2.77 0.85
N LEU A 526 13.32 -2.76 -0.48
CA LEU A 526 12.26 -3.30 -1.36
C LEU A 526 11.98 -4.76 -1.04
N VAL A 527 13.01 -5.59 -0.83
CA VAL A 527 12.83 -7.01 -0.53
C VAL A 527 12.06 -7.26 0.78
N GLU A 528 12.31 -6.45 1.82
CA GLU A 528 11.59 -6.50 3.09
C GLU A 528 10.13 -6.04 2.91
N HIS A 529 9.92 -5.00 2.11
CA HIS A 529 8.57 -4.49 1.82
C HIS A 529 7.73 -5.48 1.01
N VAL A 530 8.31 -6.18 0.03
CA VAL A 530 7.64 -7.27 -0.69
C VAL A 530 7.37 -8.45 0.24
N GLY A 531 8.34 -8.83 1.09
CA GLY A 531 8.14 -9.85 2.12
C GLY A 531 6.99 -9.53 3.07
N ALA A 532 6.86 -8.27 3.51
CA ALA A 532 5.74 -7.83 4.33
C ALA A 532 4.38 -7.96 3.61
N PHE A 533 4.33 -7.76 2.29
CA PHE A 533 3.10 -7.96 1.51
C PHE A 533 2.79 -9.44 1.26
N ALA A 534 3.79 -10.32 1.26
CA ALA A 534 3.59 -11.77 1.22
C ALA A 534 2.79 -12.27 2.44
N ILE A 535 2.92 -11.60 3.59
CA ILE A 535 2.12 -11.88 4.79
C ILE A 535 0.63 -11.65 4.51
N PHE A 536 0.26 -10.58 3.78
CA PHE A 536 -1.14 -10.38 3.38
C PHE A 536 -1.61 -11.46 2.41
N ALA A 537 -0.78 -11.83 1.44
CA ALA A 537 -1.08 -12.90 0.47
C ALA A 537 -1.31 -14.26 1.16
N GLN A 538 -0.60 -14.53 2.27
CA GLN A 538 -0.70 -15.76 3.08
C GLN A 538 -1.55 -15.59 4.34
N ASN A 539 -2.57 -14.72 4.31
CA ASN A 539 -3.53 -14.58 5.41
C ASN A 539 -2.87 -14.41 6.80
N GLY A 540 -1.79 -13.64 6.88
CA GLY A 540 -1.13 -13.30 8.14
C GLY A 540 0.11 -14.12 8.51
N VAL A 541 0.47 -15.11 7.69
CA VAL A 541 1.65 -15.96 7.91
C VAL A 541 2.88 -15.37 7.23
N LYS A 542 3.96 -15.18 8.00
CA LYS A 542 5.28 -14.77 7.52
C LYS A 542 6.15 -15.98 7.28
N HIS A 543 6.58 -16.18 6.03
CA HIS A 543 7.65 -17.10 5.68
C HIS A 543 8.99 -16.36 5.67
N ASP A 544 10.05 -17.00 6.17
CA ASP A 544 11.38 -16.43 6.05
C ASP A 544 11.82 -16.44 4.58
N LEU A 545 12.49 -15.37 4.14
CA LEU A 545 12.90 -15.22 2.75
C LEU A 545 14.03 -16.18 2.42
N GLN A 546 13.82 -16.98 1.37
CA GLN A 546 14.76 -18.01 0.96
C GLN A 546 15.44 -17.65 -0.37
N TYR A 547 16.77 -17.63 -0.34
CA TYR A 547 17.63 -17.32 -1.48
C TYR A 547 18.43 -18.53 -1.99
N ILE A 548 18.75 -19.47 -1.09
CA ILE A 548 19.59 -20.64 -1.34
C ILE A 548 18.77 -21.89 -1.07
N LEU A 549 18.57 -22.75 -2.07
CA LEU A 549 17.84 -24.00 -1.89
C LEU A 549 18.75 -25.16 -1.48
N LYS A 550 20.00 -25.18 -1.96
CA LYS A 550 20.93 -26.26 -1.63
C LYS A 550 22.37 -25.80 -1.72
N VAL A 551 23.22 -26.26 -0.82
CA VAL A 551 24.68 -26.13 -0.93
C VAL A 551 25.33 -27.51 -0.81
N GLU A 552 26.17 -27.83 -1.78
CA GLU A 552 27.01 -29.02 -1.79
C GLU A 552 28.49 -28.60 -1.73
N ASP A 553 29.31 -29.38 -1.03
CA ASP A 553 30.76 -29.18 -1.07
C ASP A 553 31.39 -29.74 -2.35
N LYS A 554 32.71 -29.54 -2.49
CA LYS A 554 33.49 -30.02 -3.64
C LYS A 554 33.43 -31.54 -3.87
N ASP A 555 33.08 -32.33 -2.86
CA ASP A 555 33.00 -33.79 -2.91
C ASP A 555 31.55 -34.26 -3.17
N GLY A 556 30.61 -33.33 -3.38
CA GLY A 556 29.19 -33.60 -3.63
C GLY A 556 28.39 -33.88 -2.36
N LYS A 557 28.95 -33.62 -1.16
CA LYS A 557 28.21 -33.78 0.09
C LYS A 557 27.34 -32.55 0.33
N THR A 558 26.05 -32.77 0.56
CA THR A 558 25.12 -31.71 0.94
C THR A 558 25.47 -31.14 2.31
N LEU A 559 25.75 -29.84 2.34
CA LEU A 559 26.01 -29.05 3.55
C LEU A 559 24.71 -28.49 4.11
N GLU A 560 23.82 -28.02 3.23
CA GLU A 560 22.46 -27.59 3.56
C GLU A 560 21.51 -27.85 2.40
N GLU A 561 20.25 -28.03 2.73
CA GLU A 561 19.15 -28.18 1.80
C GLU A 561 17.90 -27.58 2.43
N PHE A 562 17.29 -26.64 1.73
CA PHE A 562 16.02 -26.05 2.08
C PHE A 562 14.91 -27.02 1.73
N LYS A 563 14.02 -27.23 2.68
CA LYS A 563 12.80 -28.00 2.48
C LYS A 563 11.61 -27.08 2.73
N PRO A 564 10.77 -26.79 1.71
CA PRO A 564 9.63 -25.90 1.88
C PRO A 564 8.73 -26.27 3.07
N GLU A 565 8.55 -27.56 3.34
CA GLU A 565 7.76 -28.06 4.48
C GLU A 565 8.36 -27.74 5.86
N GLU A 566 9.65 -27.40 5.93
CA GLU A 566 10.31 -26.95 7.15
C GLU A 566 10.10 -25.43 7.37
N ASN A 567 9.82 -24.66 6.31
CA ASN A 567 9.46 -23.24 6.40
C ASN A 567 7.94 -23.06 6.57
N LYS A 568 7.39 -23.55 7.70
CA LYS A 568 5.94 -23.51 7.97
C LYS A 568 5.36 -22.10 8.16
N GLY A 569 6.22 -21.10 8.27
CA GLY A 569 5.87 -19.72 8.55
C GLY A 569 5.45 -19.47 9.99
N GLU A 570 5.45 -18.20 10.37
CA GLU A 570 5.02 -17.68 11.68
C GLU A 570 3.78 -16.82 11.49
N GLU A 571 2.71 -17.06 12.25
CA GLU A 571 1.55 -16.17 12.26
C GLU A 571 1.93 -14.88 13.01
N VAL A 572 2.09 -13.78 12.25
CA VAL A 572 2.48 -12.47 12.79
C VAL A 572 1.35 -11.44 12.71
N LEU A 573 0.28 -11.76 11.99
CA LEU A 573 -0.91 -10.95 11.81
C LEU A 573 -2.15 -11.85 11.83
N GLU A 574 -3.22 -11.42 12.49
CA GLU A 574 -4.46 -12.20 12.52
C GLU A 574 -5.01 -12.42 11.10
N PRO A 575 -5.43 -13.65 10.73
CA PRO A 575 -5.92 -13.94 9.39
C PRO A 575 -7.07 -13.07 8.93
N GLN A 576 -7.97 -12.70 9.84
CA GLN A 576 -9.09 -11.81 9.54
C GLN A 576 -8.60 -10.42 9.08
N VAL A 577 -7.54 -9.89 9.69
CA VAL A 577 -6.98 -8.59 9.35
C VAL A 577 -6.33 -8.63 7.97
N ALA A 578 -5.58 -9.69 7.67
CA ALA A 578 -5.01 -9.90 6.34
C ALA A 578 -6.11 -9.99 5.27
N LYS A 579 -7.19 -10.75 5.51
CA LYS A 579 -8.35 -10.84 4.61
C LYS A 579 -9.05 -9.50 4.41
N GLN A 580 -9.18 -8.68 5.46
CA GLN A 580 -9.73 -7.32 5.35
C GLN A 580 -8.85 -6.43 4.46
N ILE A 581 -7.52 -6.45 4.64
CA ILE A 581 -6.58 -5.71 3.78
C ILE A 581 -6.68 -6.20 2.33
N ASN A 582 -6.68 -7.52 2.10
CA ASN A 582 -6.84 -8.11 0.77
C ASN A 582 -8.14 -7.64 0.12
N SER A 583 -9.26 -7.69 0.86
CA SER A 583 -10.57 -7.28 0.35
C SER A 583 -10.62 -5.81 -0.09
N ILE A 584 -9.78 -4.94 0.46
CA ILE A 584 -9.68 -3.54 0.06
C ILE A 584 -8.72 -3.39 -1.12
N LEU A 585 -7.53 -3.98 -1.01
CA LEU A 585 -6.47 -3.85 -2.00
C LEU A 585 -6.75 -4.62 -3.30
N SER A 586 -7.73 -5.53 -3.33
CA SER A 586 -8.23 -6.17 -4.56
C SER A 586 -9.51 -5.54 -5.13
N ASP A 587 -10.12 -4.58 -4.43
CA ASP A 587 -11.35 -3.92 -4.88
C ASP A 587 -11.04 -2.74 -5.83
N ASN A 588 -11.27 -2.96 -7.13
CA ASN A 588 -11.06 -1.93 -8.14
C ASN A 588 -12.15 -0.85 -8.11
N ASN A 589 -13.38 -1.21 -7.72
CA ASN A 589 -14.49 -0.24 -7.65
C ASN A 589 -14.20 0.78 -6.53
N ALA A 590 -13.69 0.33 -5.38
CA ALA A 590 -13.34 1.20 -4.27
C ALA A 590 -12.23 2.22 -4.61
N ARG A 591 -11.40 1.99 -5.63
CA ARG A 591 -10.33 2.92 -6.06
C ARG A 591 -10.61 3.68 -7.34
N ALA A 592 -11.66 3.31 -8.08
CA ALA A 592 -11.94 3.83 -9.42
C ALA A 592 -12.16 5.35 -9.43
N TYR A 593 -12.67 5.93 -8.34
CA TYR A 593 -12.86 7.38 -8.21
C TYR A 593 -11.54 8.18 -8.21
N ILE A 594 -10.40 7.54 -7.89
CA ILE A 594 -9.06 8.15 -7.95
C ILE A 594 -8.28 7.69 -9.19
N PHE A 595 -8.24 6.38 -9.46
CA PHE A 595 -7.35 5.81 -10.48
C PHE A 595 -8.04 5.50 -11.82
N GLY A 596 -9.36 5.65 -11.88
CA GLY A 596 -10.19 5.19 -13.00
C GLY A 596 -10.38 3.66 -13.01
N GLU A 597 -11.40 3.19 -13.74
CA GLU A 597 -11.71 1.76 -13.84
C GLU A 597 -10.62 0.97 -14.59
N LYS A 598 -10.01 1.59 -15.60
CA LYS A 598 -8.93 1.01 -16.42
C LYS A 598 -7.58 1.53 -15.94
N ASN A 599 -6.95 0.80 -15.03
CA ASN A 599 -5.65 1.16 -14.46
C ASN A 599 -4.68 -0.04 -14.43
N TYR A 600 -3.39 0.24 -14.22
CA TYR A 600 -2.32 -0.76 -14.18
C TYR A 600 -2.27 -1.59 -12.90
N LEU A 601 -3.17 -1.37 -11.93
CA LEU A 601 -3.22 -2.08 -10.65
C LEU A 601 -4.14 -3.30 -10.70
N THR A 602 -4.55 -3.70 -11.90
CA THR A 602 -5.42 -4.86 -12.15
C THR A 602 -4.78 -5.80 -13.16
N LEU A 603 -5.15 -7.07 -13.08
CA LEU A 603 -4.79 -8.11 -14.04
C LEU A 603 -6.08 -8.65 -14.69
N PRO A 604 -6.08 -9.02 -15.99
CA PRO A 604 -7.32 -9.33 -16.70
C PRO A 604 -8.10 -10.53 -16.15
N ASP A 605 -7.40 -11.58 -15.74
CA ASP A 605 -7.95 -12.89 -15.41
C ASP A 605 -7.44 -13.42 -14.05
N ARG A 606 -7.04 -12.51 -13.15
CA ARG A 606 -6.50 -12.85 -11.83
C ARG A 606 -7.10 -11.94 -10.75
N ALA A 607 -7.45 -12.53 -9.62
CA ALA A 607 -7.65 -11.75 -8.40
C ALA A 607 -6.29 -11.18 -7.98
N VAL A 608 -6.19 -9.85 -7.94
CA VAL A 608 -4.94 -9.17 -7.64
C VAL A 608 -5.18 -8.05 -6.65
N ALA A 609 -4.33 -8.00 -5.64
CA ALA A 609 -4.27 -6.90 -4.70
C ALA A 609 -3.05 -6.05 -5.03
N ALA A 610 -3.17 -4.72 -4.94
CA ALA A 610 -2.06 -3.83 -5.28
C ALA A 610 -2.11 -2.52 -4.48
N LYS A 611 -0.92 -2.00 -4.18
CA LYS A 611 -0.73 -0.71 -3.52
C LYS A 611 0.42 0.06 -4.16
N THR A 612 0.15 1.32 -4.49
CA THR A 612 1.14 2.28 -4.96
C THR A 612 1.76 3.05 -3.81
N GLY A 613 2.98 3.55 -4.01
CA GLY A 613 3.69 4.44 -3.12
C GLY A 613 4.40 5.54 -3.89
N THR A 614 4.34 6.77 -3.39
CA THR A 614 5.00 7.93 -3.99
C THR A 614 5.51 8.82 -2.87
N THR A 615 6.76 9.27 -2.97
CA THR A 615 7.36 10.17 -1.98
C THR A 615 7.06 11.64 -2.28
N ASN A 616 7.11 12.46 -1.23
CA ASN A 616 7.02 13.91 -1.39
C ASN A 616 8.22 14.39 -2.24
N ASN A 617 7.93 15.06 -3.35
CA ASN A 617 8.89 15.44 -4.42
C ASN A 617 9.25 14.35 -5.44
N PHE A 618 8.49 13.25 -5.54
CA PHE A 618 8.63 12.27 -6.64
C PHE A 618 10.08 11.74 -6.79
N ARG A 619 10.75 11.42 -5.67
CA ARG A 619 12.08 10.79 -5.70
C ARG A 619 11.98 9.28 -5.89
N ASP A 620 10.91 8.70 -5.35
CA ASP A 620 10.65 7.26 -5.36
C ASP A 620 9.20 7.00 -5.76
N GLY A 621 9.02 6.15 -6.77
CA GLY A 621 7.74 5.60 -7.18
C GLY A 621 7.71 4.09 -6.98
N TRP A 622 6.70 3.60 -6.28
CA TRP A 622 6.55 2.20 -5.89
C TRP A 622 5.23 1.62 -6.37
N THR A 623 5.25 0.33 -6.70
CA THR A 623 4.04 -0.49 -6.77
C THR A 623 4.35 -1.87 -6.23
N ILE A 624 3.61 -2.28 -5.20
CA ILE A 624 3.62 -3.65 -4.70
C ILE A 624 2.27 -4.26 -5.03
N GLY A 625 2.26 -5.38 -5.74
CA GLY A 625 1.04 -6.08 -6.06
C GLY A 625 1.23 -7.59 -6.10
N TYR A 626 0.17 -8.29 -5.78
CA TYR A 626 0.22 -9.70 -5.44
C TYR A 626 -1.06 -10.44 -5.76
N THR A 627 -0.87 -11.74 -6.03
CA THR A 627 -1.88 -12.79 -6.01
C THR A 627 -1.68 -13.61 -4.72
N PRO A 628 -2.53 -14.61 -4.42
CA PRO A 628 -2.28 -15.48 -3.28
C PRO A 628 -0.90 -16.19 -3.32
N SER A 629 -0.38 -16.59 -4.49
CA SER A 629 0.93 -17.26 -4.57
C SER A 629 2.12 -16.34 -4.82
N ILE A 630 1.95 -15.23 -5.55
CA ILE A 630 3.09 -14.41 -6.00
C ILE A 630 2.92 -12.97 -5.57
N VAL A 631 3.96 -12.41 -4.92
CA VAL A 631 4.06 -10.99 -4.58
C VAL A 631 5.22 -10.38 -5.35
N THR A 632 4.98 -9.24 -5.99
CA THR A 632 6.01 -8.50 -6.70
C THR A 632 5.98 -7.04 -6.33
N GLY A 633 7.16 -6.48 -6.06
CA GLY A 633 7.35 -5.05 -5.86
C GLY A 633 8.27 -4.46 -6.91
N VAL A 634 7.92 -3.26 -7.36
CA VAL A 634 8.74 -2.44 -8.24
C VAL A 634 8.99 -1.08 -7.60
N TRP A 635 10.25 -0.65 -7.63
CA TRP A 635 10.68 0.71 -7.33
C TRP A 635 11.20 1.38 -8.61
N VAL A 636 10.96 2.68 -8.76
CA VAL A 636 11.50 3.53 -9.83
C VAL A 636 12.00 4.84 -9.22
N GLY A 637 13.19 5.28 -9.62
CA GLY A 637 13.79 6.51 -9.12
C GLY A 637 15.22 6.72 -9.62
N ASN A 638 15.95 7.59 -8.94
CA ASN A 638 17.35 7.91 -9.26
C ASN A 638 18.26 7.56 -8.09
N ASN A 639 19.37 6.88 -8.35
CA ASN A 639 20.26 6.39 -7.30
C ASN A 639 20.82 7.50 -6.40
N ASN A 640 21.16 8.63 -7.02
CA ASN A 640 21.63 9.87 -6.38
C ASN A 640 20.51 10.72 -5.72
N ASN A 641 19.31 10.15 -5.54
CA ASN A 641 18.13 10.81 -4.98
C ASN A 641 17.60 12.01 -5.78
N THR A 642 18.05 12.29 -6.99
CA THR A 642 17.51 13.42 -7.78
C THR A 642 16.02 13.25 -8.10
N VAL A 643 15.28 14.36 -8.07
CA VAL A 643 13.81 14.39 -8.26
C VAL A 643 13.43 13.99 -9.69
N MET A 644 12.42 13.13 -9.82
CA MET A 644 11.80 12.82 -11.11
C MET A 644 10.82 13.93 -11.53
N LYS A 645 10.66 14.10 -12.84
CA LYS A 645 9.80 15.10 -13.48
C LYS A 645 8.40 14.58 -13.77
N GLY A 646 7.47 15.50 -14.06
CA GLY A 646 6.18 15.17 -14.68
C GLY A 646 5.21 14.41 -13.78
N LYS A 647 5.20 14.69 -12.46
CA LYS A 647 4.36 13.99 -11.47
C LYS A 647 4.54 12.47 -11.54
N ALA A 648 5.79 12.00 -11.44
CA ALA A 648 6.18 10.59 -11.50
C ALA A 648 5.65 9.77 -10.31
N ASP A 649 4.34 9.62 -10.23
CA ASP A 649 3.64 8.80 -9.23
C ASP A 649 3.92 7.32 -9.46
N GLY A 650 3.93 6.52 -8.39
CA GLY A 650 4.09 5.06 -8.48
C GLY A 650 3.12 4.39 -9.46
N SER A 651 1.88 4.88 -9.58
CA SER A 651 0.89 4.41 -10.57
C SER A 651 1.26 4.69 -12.03
N ILE A 652 2.14 5.68 -12.27
CA ILE A 652 2.59 6.11 -13.59
C ILE A 652 3.92 5.44 -13.95
N VAL A 653 4.88 5.39 -13.02
CA VAL A 653 6.24 4.93 -13.35
C VAL A 653 6.49 3.47 -12.98
N ALA A 654 5.96 2.98 -11.86
CA ALA A 654 6.25 1.62 -11.36
C ALA A 654 5.15 0.62 -11.72
N ALA A 655 3.87 1.01 -11.65
CA ALA A 655 2.75 0.11 -11.93
C ALA A 655 2.75 -0.48 -13.34
N PRO A 656 3.14 0.24 -14.41
CA PRO A 656 3.24 -0.38 -15.74
C PRO A 656 4.29 -1.50 -15.81
N ILE A 657 5.45 -1.32 -15.16
CA ILE A 657 6.51 -2.33 -15.10
C ILE A 657 6.01 -3.56 -14.34
N TRP A 658 5.43 -3.33 -13.16
CA TRP A 658 4.82 -4.39 -12.35
C TRP A 658 3.76 -5.16 -13.15
N ASN A 659 2.88 -4.45 -13.86
CA ASN A 659 1.79 -5.04 -14.62
C ASN A 659 2.29 -5.90 -15.80
N GLU A 660 3.28 -5.40 -16.55
CA GLU A 660 3.93 -6.13 -17.66
C GLU A 660 4.60 -7.42 -17.17
N TYR A 661 5.34 -7.33 -16.06
CA TYR A 661 5.97 -8.48 -15.42
C TYR A 661 4.93 -9.51 -14.94
N MET A 662 3.99 -9.07 -14.10
CA MET A 662 3.00 -9.96 -13.48
C MET A 662 2.14 -10.66 -14.52
N LYS A 663 1.69 -9.95 -15.58
CA LYS A 663 0.92 -10.56 -16.68
C LYS A 663 1.65 -11.74 -17.33
N LYS A 664 2.96 -11.61 -17.55
CA LYS A 664 3.77 -12.67 -18.17
C LYS A 664 3.95 -13.85 -17.20
N ILE A 665 4.34 -13.60 -15.95
CA ILE A 665 4.72 -14.68 -15.03
C ILE A 665 3.54 -15.46 -14.44
N VAL A 666 2.34 -14.87 -14.40
CA VAL A 666 1.12 -15.57 -13.97
C VAL A 666 0.36 -16.19 -15.14
N ALA A 667 0.76 -15.94 -16.39
CA ALA A 667 0.12 -16.55 -17.55
C ALA A 667 0.28 -18.09 -17.48
N GLY A 668 -0.82 -18.82 -17.64
CA GLY A 668 -0.81 -20.29 -17.60
C GLY A 668 -0.69 -20.90 -16.18
N THR A 669 -0.54 -20.10 -15.12
CA THR A 669 -0.62 -20.61 -13.73
C THR A 669 -2.06 -20.78 -13.25
N LEU A 670 -2.26 -21.54 -12.17
CA LEU A 670 -3.57 -21.73 -11.57
C LEU A 670 -4.16 -20.40 -11.09
N VAL A 671 -5.43 -20.14 -11.41
CA VAL A 671 -6.16 -18.97 -10.92
C VAL A 671 -6.53 -19.18 -9.45
N GLU A 672 -6.03 -18.32 -8.58
CA GLU A 672 -6.34 -18.32 -7.16
C GLU A 672 -7.12 -17.05 -6.79
N ASN A 673 -7.94 -17.15 -5.76
CA ASN A 673 -8.73 -16.05 -5.22
C ASN A 673 -8.35 -15.79 -3.77
N PHE A 674 -8.45 -14.54 -3.33
CA PHE A 674 -8.32 -14.21 -1.91
C PHE A 674 -9.52 -14.73 -1.11
N GLU A 675 -9.24 -15.26 0.07
CA GLU A 675 -10.28 -15.56 1.03
C GLU A 675 -10.97 -14.28 1.49
N GLN A 676 -12.30 -14.31 1.54
CA GLN A 676 -13.08 -13.17 2.00
C GLN A 676 -13.04 -13.08 3.54
N PRO A 677 -13.02 -11.85 4.11
CA PRO A 677 -13.10 -11.67 5.54
C PRO A 677 -14.46 -12.13 6.08
N GLU A 678 -14.47 -12.68 7.28
CA GLU A 678 -15.70 -13.04 7.97
C GLU A 678 -16.50 -11.79 8.35
N ALA A 679 -17.82 -11.83 8.20
CA ALA A 679 -18.69 -10.76 8.67
C ALA A 679 -18.77 -10.80 10.21
N LYS A 680 -18.13 -9.84 10.87
CA LYS A 680 -18.25 -9.65 12.32
C LYS A 680 -19.20 -8.48 12.62
N PRO A 681 -19.99 -8.55 13.71
CA PRO A 681 -20.75 -7.40 14.18
C PRO A 681 -19.81 -6.22 14.41
N LEU A 682 -20.17 -5.05 13.87
CA LEU A 682 -19.39 -3.83 14.08
C LEU A 682 -19.63 -3.29 15.50
N PRO A 683 -18.65 -2.58 16.10
CA PRO A 683 -18.84 -1.95 17.40
C PRO A 683 -20.04 -1.00 17.39
N ASP A 684 -20.84 -0.98 18.47
CA ASP A 684 -21.95 -0.03 18.62
C ASP A 684 -21.45 1.37 19.00
N LYS A 685 -20.70 1.96 18.06
CA LYS A 685 -20.14 3.30 18.12
C LYS A 685 -20.24 3.94 16.74
N PRO A 686 -20.73 5.19 16.64
CA PRO A 686 -20.64 5.95 15.39
C PRO A 686 -19.21 6.00 14.86
N MET A 687 -19.05 6.24 13.56
CA MET A 687 -17.82 6.05 12.79
C MET A 687 -17.37 4.59 12.67
N LEU A 688 -17.19 3.86 13.77
CA LEU A 688 -16.67 2.48 13.74
C LEU A 688 -17.62 1.52 13.01
N ASN A 689 -18.92 1.76 13.11
CA ASN A 689 -19.96 1.00 12.41
C ASN A 689 -20.34 1.57 11.02
N GLY A 690 -19.56 2.52 10.49
CA GLY A 690 -19.81 3.13 9.19
C GLY A 690 -20.82 4.28 9.18
N GLN A 691 -21.32 4.70 10.34
CA GLN A 691 -22.26 5.82 10.42
C GLN A 691 -21.51 7.15 10.58
N ALA A 692 -21.54 7.97 9.53
CA ALA A 692 -20.94 9.30 9.51
C ALA A 692 -21.64 10.31 10.46
N VAL A 693 -22.96 10.23 10.50
CA VAL A 693 -23.91 11.03 11.27
C VAL A 693 -25.13 10.17 11.57
N ALA A 694 -25.89 10.54 12.60
CA ALA A 694 -27.22 9.96 12.76
C ALA A 694 -28.15 10.56 11.68
N GLU A 695 -28.82 9.69 10.93
CA GLU A 695 -29.85 10.08 9.97
C GLU A 695 -31.23 9.65 10.49
N THR A 696 -32.15 10.60 10.59
CA THR A 696 -33.56 10.32 10.89
C THR A 696 -34.41 10.69 9.68
N VAL A 697 -35.19 9.74 9.18
CA VAL A 697 -36.15 9.98 8.09
C VAL A 697 -37.53 10.14 8.70
N VAL A 698 -38.17 11.27 8.45
CA VAL A 698 -39.54 11.55 8.89
C VAL A 698 -40.40 11.90 7.69
N LYS A 699 -41.69 11.55 7.78
CA LYS A 699 -42.71 12.02 6.86
C LYS A 699 -43.26 13.32 7.41
N ILE A 700 -43.16 14.38 6.62
CA ILE A 700 -43.69 15.69 6.97
C ILE A 700 -44.80 16.09 6.01
N ASP A 701 -45.68 16.97 6.48
CA ASP A 701 -46.56 17.74 5.62
C ASP A 701 -45.78 18.92 5.00
N LYS A 702 -45.82 19.03 3.66
CA LYS A 702 -45.18 20.11 2.89
C LYS A 702 -45.70 21.50 3.26
N ILE A 703 -46.93 21.61 3.77
CA ILE A 703 -47.54 22.90 4.12
C ILE A 703 -47.06 23.36 5.49
N THR A 704 -47.17 22.51 6.51
CA THR A 704 -46.85 22.88 7.90
C THR A 704 -45.40 22.65 8.29
N GLY A 705 -44.67 21.78 7.58
CA GLY A 705 -43.33 21.31 7.96
C GLY A 705 -43.32 20.41 9.21
N ARG A 706 -44.49 19.99 9.69
CA ARG A 706 -44.69 19.12 10.86
C ARG A 706 -44.78 17.66 10.44
N LEU A 707 -44.73 16.72 11.39
CA LEU A 707 -44.89 15.31 11.11
C LEU A 707 -46.26 15.04 10.47
N ALA A 708 -46.28 14.35 9.33
CA ALA A 708 -47.52 13.97 8.67
C ALA A 708 -48.38 13.10 9.60
N ALA A 709 -49.68 13.38 9.63
CA ALA A 709 -50.69 12.65 10.37
C ALA A 709 -51.56 11.80 9.42
N ASP A 710 -52.49 11.02 9.97
CA ASP A 710 -53.35 10.11 9.19
C ASP A 710 -54.23 10.83 8.15
N LEU A 711 -54.56 12.10 8.39
CA LEU A 711 -55.39 12.91 7.50
C LEU A 711 -54.59 13.79 6.54
N THR A 712 -53.25 13.81 6.65
CA THR A 712 -52.40 14.58 5.73
C THR A 712 -52.56 14.01 4.31
N PRO A 713 -52.98 14.81 3.31
CA PRO A 713 -53.12 14.36 1.94
C PRO A 713 -51.82 13.75 1.39
N VAL A 714 -51.90 12.59 0.73
CA VAL A 714 -50.72 11.84 0.26
C VAL A 714 -49.82 12.67 -0.67
N ASN A 715 -50.41 13.55 -1.48
CA ASN A 715 -49.68 14.48 -2.36
C ASN A 715 -48.87 15.54 -1.58
N LEU A 716 -49.23 15.81 -0.33
CA LEU A 716 -48.56 16.73 0.57
C LEU A 716 -47.55 16.07 1.51
N ILE A 717 -47.47 14.73 1.55
CA ILE A 717 -46.46 14.02 2.33
C ILE A 717 -45.10 14.09 1.60
N GLU A 718 -44.07 14.53 2.32
CA GLU A 718 -42.67 14.51 1.90
C GLU A 718 -41.84 13.69 2.89
N GLU A 719 -41.04 12.73 2.39
CA GLU A 719 -40.01 12.10 3.20
C GLU A 719 -38.79 13.01 3.26
N ARG A 720 -38.53 13.59 4.45
CA ARG A 720 -37.39 14.47 4.68
C ARG A 720 -36.37 13.78 5.59
N LYS A 721 -35.09 13.95 5.23
CA LYS A 721 -33.95 13.41 5.98
C LYS A 721 -33.32 14.49 6.85
N TYR A 722 -33.17 14.18 8.14
CA TYR A 722 -32.49 15.03 9.12
C TYR A 722 -31.18 14.37 9.55
N ARG A 723 -30.07 15.09 9.33
CA ARG A 723 -28.72 14.68 9.71
C ARG A 723 -28.30 15.42 10.97
N SER A 724 -27.81 14.67 11.96
CA SER A 724 -27.18 15.24 13.14
C SER A 724 -25.93 16.05 12.77
N GLU A 725 -25.45 16.84 13.73
CA GLU A 725 -24.12 17.46 13.63
C GLU A 725 -23.05 16.37 13.47
N PRO A 726 -22.11 16.51 12.52
CA PRO A 726 -21.01 15.59 12.36
C PRO A 726 -19.92 15.85 13.38
N HIS A 727 -19.30 14.79 13.86
CA HIS A 727 -18.17 14.86 14.77
C HIS A 727 -16.99 14.06 14.22
N SER A 728 -15.78 14.46 14.61
CA SER A 728 -14.57 13.70 14.32
C SER A 728 -14.53 12.37 15.05
N ILE A 729 -13.69 11.44 14.60
CA ILE A 729 -13.57 10.11 15.22
C ILE A 729 -13.19 10.18 16.72
N LEU A 730 -12.45 11.21 17.13
CA LEU A 730 -12.02 11.41 18.51
C LEU A 730 -13.18 11.75 19.46
N GLN A 731 -14.36 12.11 18.94
CA GLN A 731 -15.59 12.20 19.72
C GLN A 731 -16.02 10.82 20.28
N TYR A 732 -15.71 9.74 19.56
CA TYR A 732 -16.24 8.40 19.81
C TYR A 732 -15.19 7.42 20.35
N VAL A 733 -13.90 7.72 20.20
CA VAL A 733 -12.80 6.81 20.57
C VAL A 733 -11.71 7.53 21.35
N THR A 734 -11.04 6.78 22.24
CA THR A 734 -9.83 7.26 22.93
C THR A 734 -8.60 6.76 22.18
N ARG A 735 -7.62 7.64 21.95
CA ARG A 735 -6.33 7.27 21.34
C ARG A 735 -5.69 6.08 22.07
N GLY A 736 -5.28 5.06 21.31
CA GLY A 736 -4.67 3.83 21.85
C GLY A 736 -5.63 2.87 22.58
N ASN A 737 -6.92 3.21 22.73
CA ASN A 737 -7.97 2.37 23.32
C ASN A 737 -9.30 2.55 22.56
N ILE A 738 -9.34 2.07 21.32
CA ILE A 738 -10.43 2.32 20.37
C ILE A 738 -11.75 1.67 20.83
N LEU A 739 -11.69 0.41 21.28
CA LEU A 739 -12.84 -0.38 21.73
C LEU A 739 -13.27 -0.05 23.17
N GLY A 740 -12.56 0.85 23.88
CA GLY A 740 -12.94 1.33 25.21
C GLY A 740 -14.27 2.12 25.21
N PRO A 741 -14.71 2.70 26.33
CA PRO A 741 -15.91 3.55 26.34
C PRO A 741 -15.73 4.82 25.48
N ILE A 742 -16.85 5.44 25.07
CA ILE A 742 -16.85 6.77 24.45
C ILE A 742 -16.25 7.78 25.46
N PRO A 743 -15.32 8.67 25.07
CA PRO A 743 -14.72 9.63 25.99
C PRO A 743 -15.77 10.59 26.57
N ASN A 744 -15.76 10.75 27.90
CA ASN A 744 -16.63 11.75 28.56
C ASN A 744 -16.20 13.20 28.28
N ASP A 745 -14.92 13.41 27.96
CA ASP A 745 -14.34 14.72 27.65
C ASP A 745 -13.32 14.56 26.52
N PRO A 746 -13.78 14.53 25.25
CA PRO A 746 -12.94 14.37 24.07
C PRO A 746 -11.86 15.45 23.93
N ALA A 747 -12.09 16.65 24.46
CA ALA A 747 -11.17 17.79 24.39
C ALA A 747 -9.86 17.59 25.17
N LYS A 748 -9.76 16.52 25.97
CA LYS A 748 -8.48 16.10 26.59
C LYS A 748 -7.47 15.58 25.58
N ASP A 749 -7.92 15.09 24.43
CA ASP A 749 -7.01 14.71 23.35
C ASP A 749 -6.46 15.99 22.70
N PRO A 750 -5.12 16.19 22.65
CA PRO A 750 -4.53 17.42 22.12
C PRO A 750 -4.88 17.72 20.66
N ALA A 751 -5.27 16.71 19.86
CA ALA A 751 -5.66 16.90 18.46
C ALA A 751 -7.17 17.04 18.27
N TYR A 752 -8.00 16.86 19.31
CA TYR A 752 -9.46 16.90 19.20
C TYR A 752 -9.96 18.18 18.51
N SER A 753 -9.54 19.36 18.99
CA SER A 753 -9.95 20.64 18.39
C SER A 753 -9.58 20.72 16.91
N ALA A 754 -8.36 20.32 16.53
CA ALA A 754 -7.92 20.39 15.14
C ALA A 754 -8.68 19.41 14.23
N PHE A 755 -9.03 18.23 14.74
CA PHE A 755 -9.86 17.26 14.03
C PHE A 755 -11.28 17.80 13.83
N GLU A 756 -11.87 18.32 14.91
CA GLU A 756 -13.23 18.82 14.95
C GLU A 756 -13.41 20.06 14.06
N ASP A 757 -12.49 21.02 14.14
CA ASP A 757 -12.48 22.23 13.30
C ASP A 757 -12.44 21.87 11.80
N GLY A 758 -11.72 20.81 11.44
CA GLY A 758 -11.68 20.28 10.08
C GLY A 758 -13.03 19.73 9.63
N VAL A 759 -13.69 18.94 10.48
CA VAL A 759 -15.02 18.37 10.22
C VAL A 759 -16.07 19.47 10.10
N MET A 760 -16.12 20.39 11.06
CA MET A 760 -17.12 21.47 11.10
C MET A 760 -16.98 22.41 9.90
N ARG A 761 -15.76 22.84 9.58
CA ARG A 761 -15.49 23.69 8.40
C ARG A 761 -15.96 23.02 7.11
N TRP A 762 -15.67 21.73 6.93
CA TRP A 762 -16.09 21.00 5.74
C TRP A 762 -17.62 20.80 5.72
N ALA A 763 -18.23 20.48 6.86
CA ALA A 763 -19.66 20.27 6.99
C ALA A 763 -20.47 21.54 6.68
N GLU A 764 -20.03 22.69 7.19
CA GLU A 764 -20.63 23.99 6.90
C GLU A 764 -20.53 24.34 5.42
N LYS A 765 -19.33 24.18 4.83
CA LYS A 765 -19.07 24.45 3.41
C LYS A 765 -19.96 23.61 2.48
N ASN A 766 -20.29 22.38 2.89
CA ASN A 766 -21.06 21.42 2.08
C ASN A 766 -22.53 21.28 2.50
N ASN A 767 -23.03 22.10 3.43
CA ASN A 767 -24.38 21.96 4.01
C ASN A 767 -24.70 20.52 4.45
N TYR A 768 -23.73 19.87 5.11
CA TYR A 768 -23.81 18.43 5.40
C TYR A 768 -24.77 18.09 6.54
N ALA A 769 -24.83 18.92 7.59
CA ALA A 769 -25.75 18.77 8.71
C ALA A 769 -27.08 19.48 8.42
N THR A 770 -28.19 18.92 8.89
CA THR A 770 -29.48 19.60 8.79
C THR A 770 -29.55 20.70 9.85
N LYS A 771 -29.66 21.95 9.40
CA LYS A 771 -29.76 23.12 10.29
C LYS A 771 -31.14 23.26 10.93
N GLU A 772 -32.16 22.70 10.28
CA GLU A 772 -33.53 22.71 10.77
C GLU A 772 -33.70 21.70 11.91
N PRO A 773 -34.37 22.06 13.01
CA PRO A 773 -34.64 21.11 14.07
C PRO A 773 -35.54 19.98 13.57
N LEU A 774 -35.30 18.77 14.08
CA LEU A 774 -36.19 17.64 13.81
C LEU A 774 -37.62 17.99 14.31
N PRO A 775 -38.66 17.90 13.46
CA PRO A 775 -40.02 18.18 13.88
C PRO A 775 -40.48 17.16 14.92
N THR A 776 -41.10 17.65 15.99
CA THR A 776 -41.62 16.83 17.11
C THR A 776 -43.14 16.88 17.23
N GLU A 777 -43.78 17.85 16.56
CA GLU A 777 -45.23 18.01 16.54
C GLU A 777 -45.82 17.40 15.27
N TYR A 778 -47.02 16.83 15.39
CA TYR A 778 -47.82 16.39 14.25
C TYR A 778 -48.54 17.58 13.61
N ASP A 779 -48.81 17.40 12.32
CA ASP A 779 -49.70 18.23 11.52
C ASP A 779 -51.02 18.48 12.28
N ASN A 780 -51.40 19.76 12.33
CA ASN A 780 -52.60 20.27 12.99
C ASN A 780 -53.54 21.01 12.03
N VAL A 781 -53.22 20.99 10.74
CA VAL A 781 -54.01 21.63 9.68
C VAL A 781 -54.91 20.60 9.01
N HIS A 782 -54.45 19.36 8.79
CA HIS A 782 -55.30 18.28 8.30
C HIS A 782 -55.99 17.55 9.46
N THR A 783 -57.15 18.08 9.85
CA THR A 783 -57.96 17.55 10.97
C THR A 783 -59.40 17.35 10.55
N GLU A 784 -60.13 16.48 11.25
CA GLU A 784 -61.58 16.30 11.02
C GLU A 784 -62.37 17.62 11.20
N GLU A 785 -61.89 18.55 12.03
CA GLU A 785 -62.53 19.87 12.18
C GLU A 785 -62.37 20.75 10.94
N ASN A 786 -61.21 20.70 10.28
CA ASN A 786 -60.90 21.50 9.09
C ASN A 786 -61.40 20.85 7.80
N LYS A 787 -61.75 19.55 7.84
CA LYS A 787 -62.25 18.81 6.68
C LYS A 787 -63.47 19.52 6.06
N PRO A 788 -63.45 19.81 4.75
CA PRO A 788 -64.61 20.35 4.07
C PRO A 788 -65.85 19.48 4.25
N ARG A 789 -67.00 20.10 4.16
CA ARG A 789 -68.30 19.44 4.03
C ARG A 789 -68.82 19.78 2.66
N ILE A 790 -69.22 18.76 1.92
CA ILE A 790 -69.84 18.93 0.61
C ILE A 790 -71.15 18.15 0.57
N GLN A 791 -72.17 18.79 0.01
CA GLN A 791 -73.41 18.15 -0.39
C GLN A 791 -73.62 18.41 -1.88
N LEU A 792 -74.10 17.39 -2.58
CA LEU A 792 -74.52 17.51 -3.97
C LEU A 792 -76.05 17.50 -3.96
N SER A 793 -76.66 18.67 -4.12
CA SER A 793 -78.12 18.85 -3.99
C SER A 793 -78.86 18.56 -5.31
N SER A 794 -78.16 18.71 -6.44
CA SER A 794 -78.60 18.30 -7.77
C SER A 794 -77.40 17.81 -8.59
N PRO A 795 -77.54 16.74 -9.40
CA PRO A 795 -78.70 15.84 -9.45
C PRO A 795 -78.82 15.01 -8.17
N ALA A 796 -80.04 14.59 -7.84
CA ALA A 796 -80.26 13.65 -6.73
C ALA A 796 -79.73 12.25 -7.10
N ASP A 797 -79.40 11.45 -6.08
CA ASP A 797 -78.97 10.07 -6.31
C ASP A 797 -80.06 9.25 -7.02
N GLY A 798 -79.70 8.57 -8.10
CA GLY A 798 -80.61 7.83 -8.99
C GLY A 798 -81.33 8.68 -10.04
N THR A 799 -80.96 9.96 -10.23
CA THR A 799 -81.59 10.82 -11.24
C THR A 799 -81.44 10.24 -12.65
N VAL A 800 -82.55 10.16 -13.38
CA VAL A 800 -82.55 9.83 -14.82
C VAL A 800 -82.32 11.11 -15.62
N VAL A 801 -81.21 11.18 -16.33
CA VAL A 801 -80.83 12.31 -17.17
C VAL A 801 -81.23 12.00 -18.61
N THR A 802 -82.22 12.74 -19.11
CA THR A 802 -82.73 12.63 -20.48
C THR A 802 -82.31 13.80 -21.39
N ASN A 803 -81.55 14.76 -20.85
CA ASN A 803 -81.01 15.92 -21.56
C ASN A 803 -79.48 15.79 -21.63
N PRO A 804 -78.83 16.01 -22.79
CA PRO A 804 -77.37 15.95 -22.91
C PRO A 804 -76.62 16.94 -22.02
N ALA A 805 -77.24 18.05 -21.63
CA ALA A 805 -76.65 19.00 -20.70
C ALA A 805 -76.94 18.59 -19.26
N ILE A 806 -75.89 18.32 -18.48
CA ILE A 806 -75.99 18.09 -17.04
C ILE A 806 -75.46 19.30 -16.27
N SER A 807 -76.27 19.75 -15.32
CA SER A 807 -75.88 20.75 -14.33
C SER A 807 -75.90 20.10 -12.95
N ALA A 808 -74.97 20.51 -12.11
CA ALA A 808 -74.86 20.01 -10.75
C ALA A 808 -74.63 21.17 -9.77
N THR A 809 -75.36 21.13 -8.65
CA THR A 809 -75.26 22.13 -7.60
C THR A 809 -74.58 21.50 -6.41
N ALA A 810 -73.39 22.00 -6.08
CA ALA A 810 -72.63 21.57 -4.91
C ALA A 810 -72.59 22.67 -3.86
N GLU A 811 -73.12 22.37 -2.69
CA GLU A 811 -72.97 23.20 -1.51
C GLU A 811 -71.78 22.69 -0.70
N ALA A 812 -70.69 23.45 -0.77
CA ALA A 812 -69.46 23.14 -0.05
C ALA A 812 -69.16 24.23 1.00
N SER A 813 -68.73 23.81 2.18
CA SER A 813 -68.28 24.70 3.26
C SER A 813 -67.10 24.09 3.99
N ALA A 814 -66.16 24.93 4.42
CA ALA A 814 -65.04 24.52 5.26
C ALA A 814 -64.69 25.68 6.20
N LYS A 815 -64.11 25.36 7.37
CA LYS A 815 -63.65 26.37 8.33
C LYS A 815 -62.61 27.32 7.72
N ARG A 816 -61.81 26.81 6.77
CA ARG A 816 -60.79 27.54 6.02
C ARG A 816 -61.28 28.15 4.69
N GLY A 817 -62.56 28.01 4.39
CA GLY A 817 -63.12 28.34 3.07
C GLY A 817 -62.86 27.24 2.04
N ILE A 818 -63.61 27.26 0.95
CA ILE A 818 -63.43 26.33 -0.17
C ILE A 818 -62.59 27.01 -1.24
N ALA A 819 -61.46 26.40 -1.60
CA ALA A 819 -60.62 26.89 -2.68
C ALA A 819 -61.14 26.44 -4.05
N ARG A 820 -61.66 25.21 -4.15
CA ARG A 820 -62.27 24.68 -5.37
C ARG A 820 -63.20 23.50 -5.10
N VAL A 821 -64.13 23.26 -6.02
CA VAL A 821 -64.86 22.00 -6.17
C VAL A 821 -64.55 21.41 -7.54
N GLU A 822 -64.07 20.18 -7.54
CA GLU A 822 -63.81 19.42 -8.76
C GLU A 822 -64.94 18.43 -9.01
N TYR A 823 -65.38 18.34 -10.27
CA TYR A 823 -66.39 17.39 -10.71
C TYR A 823 -65.75 16.31 -11.55
N TYR A 824 -66.11 15.07 -11.25
CA TYR A 824 -65.65 13.88 -11.94
C TYR A 824 -66.85 13.10 -12.46
N PHE A 825 -66.77 12.62 -13.69
CA PHE A 825 -67.78 11.75 -14.30
C PHE A 825 -67.12 10.40 -14.60
N ASP A 826 -67.61 9.33 -13.99
CA ASP A 826 -67.01 7.98 -14.04
C ASP A 826 -65.50 7.95 -13.77
N GLY A 827 -65.05 8.84 -12.88
CA GLY A 827 -63.64 8.98 -12.49
C GLY A 827 -62.81 9.93 -13.36
N GLU A 828 -63.32 10.43 -14.48
CA GLU A 828 -62.64 11.47 -15.28
C GLU A 828 -62.96 12.87 -14.76
N LEU A 829 -61.94 13.72 -14.57
CA LEU A 829 -62.15 15.12 -14.19
C LEU A 829 -62.83 15.88 -15.34
N ILE A 830 -64.04 16.36 -15.10
CA ILE A 830 -64.84 17.06 -16.11
C ILE A 830 -64.87 18.58 -15.91
N SER A 831 -64.66 19.07 -14.68
CA SER A 831 -64.66 20.50 -14.39
C SER A 831 -64.02 20.83 -13.05
N THR A 832 -63.54 22.06 -12.91
CA THR A 832 -63.04 22.64 -11.66
C THR A 832 -63.65 24.01 -11.44
N GLN A 833 -64.46 24.15 -10.40
CA GLN A 833 -65.10 25.40 -10.00
C GLN A 833 -64.32 26.05 -8.87
N LYS A 834 -63.89 27.30 -9.05
CA LYS A 834 -63.06 28.05 -8.07
C LYS A 834 -63.80 29.18 -7.37
N ASN A 835 -65.01 29.52 -7.83
CA ASN A 835 -65.81 30.62 -7.30
C ASN A 835 -67.17 30.10 -6.86
N TYR A 836 -67.73 30.70 -5.81
CA TYR A 836 -69.09 30.43 -5.37
C TYR A 836 -70.12 31.17 -6.25
N PRO A 837 -71.26 30.55 -6.63
CA PRO A 837 -71.63 29.16 -6.39
C PRO A 837 -70.77 28.18 -7.20
N PHE A 838 -70.39 27.05 -6.59
CA PHE A 838 -69.47 26.05 -7.17
C PHE A 838 -70.18 25.09 -8.14
N ASP A 839 -71.15 25.60 -8.89
CA ASP A 839 -72.04 24.79 -9.69
C ASP A 839 -71.37 24.37 -11.00
N LEU A 840 -71.61 23.12 -11.39
CA LEU A 840 -71.37 22.66 -12.74
C LEU A 840 -72.55 23.12 -13.60
N ASN A 841 -72.28 23.92 -14.63
CA ASN A 841 -73.32 24.44 -15.52
C ASN A 841 -73.21 23.82 -16.91
N ASP A 842 -74.29 23.17 -17.34
CA ASP A 842 -74.57 22.71 -18.71
C ASP A 842 -73.45 21.89 -19.35
N TYR A 843 -72.82 21.01 -18.57
CA TYR A 843 -71.79 20.12 -19.07
C TYR A 843 -72.38 19.09 -20.04
N GLN A 844 -71.80 18.99 -21.23
CA GLN A 844 -72.35 18.19 -22.32
C GLN A 844 -71.91 16.72 -22.23
N LEU A 845 -72.87 15.82 -22.03
CA LEU A 845 -72.73 14.36 -21.98
C LEU A 845 -72.88 13.71 -23.36
N ILE A 846 -72.22 14.27 -24.37
CA ILE A 846 -72.32 13.81 -25.75
C ILE A 846 -71.33 12.66 -25.98
N GLY A 847 -71.81 11.58 -26.62
CA GLY A 847 -71.01 10.39 -26.90
C GLY A 847 -70.82 9.46 -25.70
N ILE A 848 -71.54 9.67 -24.60
CA ILE A 848 -71.57 8.78 -23.44
C ILE A 848 -72.72 7.79 -23.63
N GLU A 849 -72.45 6.50 -23.42
CA GLU A 849 -73.48 5.45 -23.54
C GLU A 849 -74.59 5.65 -22.51
N ASN A 850 -75.82 5.23 -22.85
CA ASN A 850 -76.91 5.19 -21.88
C ASN A 850 -76.65 4.08 -20.85
N GLY A 851 -76.97 4.32 -19.58
CA GLY A 851 -76.67 3.35 -18.52
C GLY A 851 -76.48 3.98 -17.14
N GLU A 852 -75.88 3.22 -16.24
CA GLU A 852 -75.50 3.68 -14.89
C GLU A 852 -74.16 4.41 -14.93
N HIS A 853 -74.12 5.63 -14.40
CA HIS A 853 -72.92 6.46 -14.32
C HIS A 853 -72.81 7.13 -12.95
N PHE A 854 -71.62 7.61 -12.61
CA PHE A 854 -71.34 8.29 -11.35
C PHE A 854 -70.85 9.71 -11.58
N LEU A 855 -71.56 10.66 -10.98
CA LEU A 855 -71.09 12.04 -10.83
C LEU A 855 -70.55 12.22 -9.42
N LYS A 856 -69.28 12.62 -9.33
CA LYS A 856 -68.59 12.88 -8.09
C LYS A 856 -68.20 14.34 -8.01
N ALA A 857 -68.49 14.98 -6.88
CA ALA A 857 -67.97 16.31 -6.55
C ALA A 857 -67.00 16.20 -5.38
N VAL A 858 -65.83 16.83 -5.49
CA VAL A 858 -64.78 16.85 -4.46
C VAL A 858 -64.48 18.30 -4.11
N ALA A 859 -64.79 18.71 -2.89
CA ALA A 859 -64.46 20.03 -2.39
C ALA A 859 -63.08 20.01 -1.75
N PHE A 860 -62.24 21.00 -2.08
CA PHE A 860 -60.92 21.23 -1.51
C PHE A 860 -60.87 22.61 -0.85
N ASP A 861 -60.24 22.70 0.33
CA ASP A 861 -59.87 23.98 0.92
C ASP A 861 -58.50 24.49 0.40
N ASP A 862 -58.00 25.58 0.99
CA ASP A 862 -56.74 26.24 0.62
C ASP A 862 -55.48 25.42 0.91
N VAL A 863 -55.61 24.32 1.65
CA VAL A 863 -54.53 23.42 2.05
C VAL A 863 -54.79 21.98 1.60
N GLU A 864 -55.69 21.75 0.64
CA GLU A 864 -56.01 20.42 0.11
C GLU A 864 -56.69 19.46 1.09
N ASN A 865 -57.25 19.93 2.22
CA ASN A 865 -58.24 19.12 2.90
C ASN A 865 -59.41 18.90 1.94
N SER A 866 -59.91 17.67 1.87
CA SER A 866 -60.97 17.35 0.93
C SER A 866 -62.08 16.50 1.52
N ALA A 867 -63.26 16.67 0.93
CA ALA A 867 -64.39 15.77 1.09
C ALA A 867 -65.05 15.57 -0.26
N GLU A 868 -65.53 14.36 -0.49
CA GLU A 868 -66.22 14.01 -1.72
C GLU A 868 -67.66 13.58 -1.47
N LYS A 869 -68.51 13.83 -2.47
CA LYS A 869 -69.86 13.29 -2.53
C LYS A 869 -70.10 12.73 -3.92
N ASN A 870 -70.56 11.48 -3.95
CA ASN A 870 -70.84 10.75 -5.16
C ASN A 870 -72.35 10.55 -5.25
N VAL A 871 -72.90 10.75 -6.45
CA VAL A 871 -74.27 10.37 -6.78
C VAL A 871 -74.25 9.50 -8.02
N LYS A 872 -75.13 8.52 -8.02
CA LYS A 872 -75.42 7.69 -9.17
C LYS A 872 -76.43 8.43 -10.05
N ILE A 873 -76.24 8.37 -11.36
CA ILE A 873 -77.20 8.87 -12.34
C ILE A 873 -77.44 7.81 -13.41
N TYR A 874 -78.59 7.89 -14.06
CA TYR A 874 -78.95 7.01 -15.18
C TYR A 874 -79.11 7.83 -16.45
N LEU A 875 -78.24 7.61 -17.43
CA LEU A 875 -78.36 8.27 -18.72
C LEU A 875 -79.40 7.55 -19.59
N ASN A 876 -80.37 8.32 -20.08
CA ASN A 876 -81.35 7.89 -21.07
C ASN A 876 -81.53 9.01 -22.11
N LEU A 877 -80.44 9.32 -22.79
CA LEU A 877 -80.35 10.33 -23.83
C LEU A 877 -80.88 9.79 -25.16
N PRO A 878 -81.51 10.63 -25.99
CA PRO A 878 -81.84 10.28 -27.37
C PRO A 878 -80.60 9.79 -28.15
N ASP A 879 -80.81 8.86 -29.08
CA ASP A 879 -79.73 8.25 -29.88
C ASP A 879 -78.86 9.28 -30.61
N GLU A 880 -79.41 10.44 -30.98
CA GLU A 880 -78.67 11.53 -31.62
C GLU A 880 -77.55 12.14 -30.76
N TYR A 881 -77.57 11.95 -29.43
CA TYR A 881 -76.51 12.40 -28.51
C TYR A 881 -75.57 11.27 -28.10
N VAL A 882 -76.07 10.03 -28.08
CA VAL A 882 -75.29 8.83 -27.75
C VAL A 882 -74.43 8.39 -28.94
N ASN A 883 -75.04 8.37 -30.15
CA ASN A 883 -74.42 7.99 -31.41
C ASN A 883 -74.71 9.07 -32.47
N PRO A 884 -74.04 10.24 -32.42
CA PRO A 884 -74.34 11.37 -33.28
C PRO A 884 -74.01 11.15 -34.77
N ILE A 885 -73.36 10.06 -35.14
CA ILE A 885 -72.83 9.82 -36.49
C ILE A 885 -73.63 8.72 -37.17
N ASN A 886 -74.14 9.01 -38.36
CA ASN A 886 -74.81 8.05 -39.24
C ASN A 886 -74.13 8.05 -40.62
N TRP A 887 -73.55 6.93 -41.03
CA TRP A 887 -72.95 6.80 -42.37
C TRP A 887 -74.02 6.78 -43.47
N THR A 888 -73.90 7.69 -44.44
CA THR A 888 -74.78 7.72 -45.62
C THR A 888 -74.15 7.05 -46.82
N THR A 889 -72.84 7.23 -47.04
CA THR A 889 -72.07 6.53 -48.07
C THR A 889 -70.62 6.37 -47.59
N PRO A 890 -69.98 5.19 -47.70
CA PRO A 890 -70.59 3.90 -48.01
C PRO A 890 -71.50 3.41 -46.87
N HIS A 891 -72.33 2.40 -47.16
CA HIS A 891 -73.05 1.65 -46.12
C HIS A 891 -72.16 0.55 -45.54
N ASP A 892 -72.46 0.13 -44.30
CA ASP A 892 -71.77 -1.01 -43.69
C ASP A 892 -71.93 -2.28 -44.55
N GLY A 893 -70.82 -2.95 -44.81
CA GLY A 893 -70.68 -4.10 -45.72
C GLY A 893 -70.59 -3.76 -47.21
N GLN A 894 -70.59 -2.49 -47.61
CA GLN A 894 -70.54 -2.11 -49.03
C GLN A 894 -69.19 -2.45 -49.68
N GLU A 895 -69.25 -3.01 -50.89
CA GLU A 895 -68.08 -3.24 -51.76
C GLU A 895 -68.05 -2.19 -52.88
N PHE A 896 -66.87 -1.63 -53.15
CA PHE A 896 -66.60 -0.74 -54.28
C PHE A 896 -65.21 -1.03 -54.86
N TYR A 897 -64.96 -0.67 -56.12
CA TYR A 897 -63.75 -1.05 -56.86
C TYR A 897 -62.77 0.12 -56.98
N GLN A 898 -61.48 -0.18 -57.16
CA GLN A 898 -60.43 0.85 -57.31
C GLN A 898 -60.71 1.79 -58.48
N GLU A 899 -61.32 1.31 -59.57
CA GLU A 899 -61.74 2.14 -60.71
C GLU A 899 -62.82 3.19 -60.37
N GLN A 900 -63.51 3.03 -59.24
CA GLN A 900 -64.51 3.97 -58.74
C GLN A 900 -63.90 5.06 -57.83
N LEU A 901 -62.57 5.04 -57.64
CA LEU A 901 -61.85 6.11 -56.97
C LEU A 901 -61.66 7.30 -57.93
N PRO A 902 -61.85 8.55 -57.48
CA PRO A 902 -62.14 8.93 -56.10
C PRO A 902 -63.58 8.64 -55.64
N PHE A 903 -63.75 8.07 -54.44
CA PHE A 903 -65.03 7.65 -53.87
C PHE A 903 -65.49 8.60 -52.76
N ASN A 904 -66.76 9.00 -52.74
CA ASN A 904 -67.26 9.97 -51.76
C ASN A 904 -67.64 9.27 -50.44
N LEU A 905 -67.00 9.68 -49.35
CA LEU A 905 -67.37 9.34 -47.99
C LEU A 905 -68.31 10.42 -47.47
N SER A 906 -69.45 10.01 -46.95
CA SER A 906 -70.52 10.89 -46.49
C SER A 906 -71.06 10.36 -45.17
N VAL A 907 -71.07 11.22 -44.16
CA VAL A 907 -71.75 10.97 -42.89
C VAL A 907 -72.77 12.06 -42.65
N ARG A 908 -73.89 11.66 -42.06
CA ARG A 908 -74.87 12.56 -41.49
C ARG A 908 -74.61 12.68 -39.99
N ILE A 909 -74.39 13.91 -39.52
CA ILE A 909 -74.15 14.23 -38.12
C ILE A 909 -75.47 14.74 -37.55
N SER A 910 -75.99 13.99 -36.58
CA SER A 910 -77.16 14.42 -35.80
C SER A 910 -76.71 15.48 -34.79
N ASN A 911 -77.54 16.51 -34.59
CA ASN A 911 -77.20 17.65 -33.74
C ASN A 911 -75.84 18.30 -34.14
N ASP A 912 -75.69 18.58 -35.43
CA ASP A 912 -74.49 19.13 -36.06
C ASP A 912 -74.00 20.43 -35.41
N SER A 913 -74.90 21.25 -34.86
CA SER A 913 -74.56 22.48 -34.14
C SER A 913 -73.62 22.29 -32.93
N SER A 914 -73.53 21.09 -32.38
CA SER A 914 -72.66 20.78 -31.22
C SER A 914 -71.22 20.43 -31.60
N PHE A 915 -70.92 20.31 -32.89
CA PHE A 915 -69.61 19.91 -33.40
C PHE A 915 -69.07 20.96 -34.36
N ASN A 916 -67.74 21.12 -34.39
CA ASN A 916 -67.08 22.05 -35.30
C ASN A 916 -66.36 21.32 -36.44
N LYS A 917 -65.97 20.05 -36.23
CA LYS A 917 -65.11 19.30 -37.13
C LYS A 917 -65.41 17.81 -37.05
N VAL A 918 -65.31 17.13 -38.19
CA VAL A 918 -65.27 15.67 -38.28
C VAL A 918 -64.00 15.23 -39.02
N ASP A 919 -63.24 14.34 -38.41
CA ASP A 919 -62.04 13.72 -38.98
C ASP A 919 -62.36 12.30 -39.45
N PHE A 920 -62.02 11.97 -40.69
CA PHE A 920 -62.24 10.64 -41.27
C PHE A 920 -60.97 9.80 -41.18
N TYR A 921 -61.15 8.54 -40.83
CA TYR A 921 -60.08 7.56 -40.73
C TYR A 921 -60.43 6.29 -41.50
N LEU A 922 -59.39 5.67 -42.05
CA LEU A 922 -59.43 4.37 -42.70
C LEU A 922 -58.48 3.44 -41.96
N GLN A 923 -58.96 2.29 -41.53
CA GLN A 923 -58.15 1.29 -40.85
C GLN A 923 -58.29 -0.07 -41.54
N LYS A 924 -57.20 -0.59 -42.10
CA LYS A 924 -57.15 -1.97 -42.57
C LYS A 924 -57.09 -2.92 -41.36
N LYS A 925 -57.78 -4.06 -41.42
CA LYS A 925 -57.87 -5.01 -40.30
C LYS A 925 -56.47 -5.42 -39.80
N GLY A 926 -56.15 -5.08 -38.55
CA GLY A 926 -54.86 -5.39 -37.90
C GLY A 926 -53.75 -4.35 -38.12
N GLU A 927 -54.02 -3.26 -38.84
CA GLU A 927 -53.07 -2.16 -39.09
C GLU A 927 -53.46 -0.91 -38.29
N GLN A 928 -52.55 0.07 -38.21
CA GLN A 928 -52.84 1.38 -37.61
C GLN A 928 -53.80 2.18 -38.48
N SER A 929 -54.58 3.06 -37.86
CA SER A 929 -55.52 3.93 -38.57
C SER A 929 -54.80 5.01 -39.37
N THR A 930 -55.20 5.19 -40.61
CA THR A 930 -54.76 6.28 -41.49
C THR A 930 -55.78 7.42 -41.44
N TRP A 931 -55.33 8.63 -41.13
CA TRP A 931 -56.17 9.83 -41.22
C TRP A 931 -56.33 10.23 -42.70
N LEU A 932 -57.58 10.32 -43.17
CA LEU A 932 -57.88 10.64 -44.56
C LEU A 932 -58.05 12.14 -44.80
N GLY A 933 -58.47 12.88 -43.77
CA GLY A 933 -58.81 14.30 -43.88
C GLY A 933 -59.95 14.67 -42.95
N TYR A 934 -60.39 15.92 -43.02
CA TYR A 934 -61.47 16.45 -42.19
C TYR A 934 -62.48 17.28 -42.98
N ASN A 935 -63.66 17.46 -42.41
CA ASN A 935 -64.65 18.43 -42.87
C ASN A 935 -65.08 19.32 -41.68
N GLU A 936 -65.30 20.61 -41.93
CA GLU A 936 -65.90 21.51 -40.94
C GLU A 936 -67.41 21.27 -40.89
N VAL A 937 -67.94 21.02 -39.69
CA VAL A 937 -69.36 20.76 -39.51
C VAL A 937 -70.13 22.08 -39.63
N LYS A 938 -70.64 22.35 -40.83
CA LYS A 938 -71.45 23.55 -41.17
C LYS A 938 -72.94 23.25 -41.36
N GLY A 939 -73.30 21.99 -41.23
CA GLY A 939 -74.63 21.44 -41.47
C GLY A 939 -74.64 19.94 -41.14
N PRO A 940 -75.79 19.26 -41.31
CA PRO A 940 -75.95 17.87 -40.91
C PRO A 940 -75.20 16.88 -41.78
N GLU A 941 -74.57 17.30 -42.89
CA GLU A 941 -73.82 16.42 -43.78
C GLU A 941 -72.36 16.83 -43.84
N ALA A 942 -71.47 15.84 -43.69
CA ALA A 942 -70.05 16.01 -43.87
C ALA A 942 -69.53 15.00 -44.89
N ASN A 943 -68.71 15.50 -45.82
CA ASN A 943 -68.23 14.73 -46.95
C ASN A 943 -66.70 14.76 -47.04
N LEU A 944 -66.07 13.66 -47.43
CA LEU A 944 -64.67 13.57 -47.75
C LEU A 944 -64.47 12.69 -48.98
N LEU A 945 -63.56 13.09 -49.87
CA LEU A 945 -63.24 12.31 -51.05
C LEU A 945 -62.09 11.34 -50.76
N LEU A 946 -62.37 10.04 -50.79
CA LEU A 946 -61.34 9.00 -50.71
C LEU A 946 -60.68 8.86 -52.09
N THR A 947 -59.44 9.34 -52.22
CA THR A 947 -58.75 9.39 -53.53
C THR A 947 -57.99 8.12 -53.86
N GLU A 948 -57.51 7.40 -52.84
CA GLU A 948 -56.67 6.21 -53.02
C GLU A 948 -56.97 5.18 -51.93
N ALA A 949 -57.13 3.92 -52.34
CA ALA A 949 -57.21 2.77 -51.45
C ALA A 949 -56.76 1.50 -52.19
N MET A 950 -55.97 0.65 -51.52
CA MET A 950 -55.62 -0.67 -52.06
C MET A 950 -56.79 -1.64 -51.92
N SER A 951 -56.79 -2.75 -52.66
CA SER A 951 -57.80 -3.80 -52.47
C SER A 951 -57.71 -4.43 -51.07
N GLY A 952 -58.85 -4.63 -50.41
CA GLY A 952 -58.91 -5.16 -49.04
C GLY A 952 -60.16 -4.77 -48.25
N GLU A 953 -60.29 -5.31 -47.04
CA GLU A 953 -61.33 -4.96 -46.07
C GLU A 953 -60.83 -3.87 -45.11
N TYR A 954 -61.64 -2.81 -44.94
CA TYR A 954 -61.30 -1.65 -44.14
C TYR A 954 -62.44 -1.27 -43.19
N ASN A 955 -62.09 -0.83 -41.99
CA ASN A 955 -62.98 -0.11 -41.09
C ASN A 955 -62.84 1.39 -41.35
N LEU A 956 -63.90 2.01 -41.86
CA LEU A 956 -64.04 3.45 -41.98
C LEU A 956 -64.72 3.99 -40.73
N TYR A 957 -64.09 4.93 -40.05
CA TYR A 957 -64.68 5.54 -38.85
C TYR A 957 -64.35 7.02 -38.82
N VAL A 958 -65.10 7.79 -38.04
CA VAL A 958 -64.87 9.22 -37.87
C VAL A 958 -64.72 9.62 -36.41
N ILE A 959 -64.04 10.74 -36.20
CA ILE A 959 -63.94 11.40 -34.90
C ILE A 959 -64.53 12.79 -35.05
N LEU A 960 -65.64 13.04 -34.36
CA LEU A 960 -66.17 14.38 -34.20
C LEU A 960 -65.38 15.14 -33.15
N THR A 961 -65.16 16.42 -33.37
CA THR A 961 -64.68 17.36 -32.37
C THR A 961 -65.82 18.33 -32.05
N GLY A 962 -66.21 18.36 -30.78
CA GLY A 962 -67.23 19.24 -30.24
C GLY A 962 -66.76 20.70 -30.18
N VAL A 963 -67.71 21.63 -30.12
CA VAL A 963 -67.42 23.06 -29.88
C VAL A 963 -66.70 23.31 -28.54
N ASN A 964 -66.85 22.38 -27.59
CA ASN A 964 -66.17 22.35 -26.29
C ASN A 964 -64.78 21.68 -26.33
N GLY A 965 -64.31 21.25 -27.50
CA GLY A 965 -63.02 20.59 -27.69
C GLY A 965 -62.98 19.08 -27.37
N LYS A 966 -64.09 18.49 -26.90
CA LYS A 966 -64.18 17.04 -26.67
C LYS A 966 -64.37 16.28 -27.96
N THR A 967 -63.83 15.07 -28.06
CA THR A 967 -63.98 14.24 -29.24
C THR A 967 -64.95 13.07 -29.02
N VAL A 968 -65.71 12.73 -30.04
CA VAL A 968 -66.61 11.57 -30.07
C VAL A 968 -66.23 10.71 -31.26
N ARG A 969 -65.83 9.47 -31.01
CA ARG A 969 -65.51 8.50 -32.06
C ARG A 969 -66.71 7.60 -32.31
N ASP A 970 -67.10 7.38 -33.57
CA ASP A 970 -68.10 6.36 -33.87
C ASP A 970 -67.52 4.93 -33.82
N LYS A 971 -68.44 3.96 -33.91
CA LYS A 971 -68.08 2.54 -33.97
C LYS A 971 -67.42 2.16 -35.31
N GLY A 972 -67.56 2.99 -36.33
CA GLY A 972 -67.12 2.75 -37.70
C GLY A 972 -68.01 1.76 -38.47
N ILE A 973 -67.77 1.66 -39.77
CA ILE A 973 -68.39 0.72 -40.69
C ILE A 973 -67.32 -0.06 -41.45
N TRP A 974 -67.61 -1.31 -41.79
CA TRP A 974 -66.72 -2.16 -42.56
C TRP A 974 -67.06 -2.10 -44.04
N VAL A 975 -66.06 -1.92 -44.90
CA VAL A 975 -66.21 -1.90 -46.36
C VAL A 975 -65.12 -2.72 -47.03
N LYS A 976 -65.37 -3.10 -48.29
CA LYS A 976 -64.40 -3.82 -49.11
C LYS A 976 -64.06 -3.03 -50.37
N VAL A 977 -62.76 -2.84 -50.60
CA VAL A 977 -62.24 -2.29 -51.85
C VAL A 977 -61.81 -3.46 -52.74
N GLY A 978 -62.49 -3.68 -53.86
CA GLY A 978 -62.12 -4.66 -54.89
C GLY A 978 -61.09 -4.11 -55.87
N GLU A 979 -60.36 -4.99 -56.58
CA GLU A 979 -59.45 -4.60 -57.68
C GLU A 979 -60.21 -4.05 -58.88
#